data_AF-A0A2T9ZAW4-F1
#
_entry.id   AF-A0A2T9ZAW4-F1
#
_cell.length_a   1.000
_cell.length_b   1.000
_cell.length_c   1.000
_cell.angle_alpha   90.00
_cell.angle_beta   90.00
_cell.angle_gamma   90.00
#
_symmetry.space_group_name_H-M   'P 1'
#
loop_
_entity.id
_entity.type
_entity.pdbx_description
1 polymer ?
#
loop_
_entity_poly.entity_id
_entity_poly.type
_entity_poly.pdbx_seq_one_letter_code
_entity_poly.pdbx_strand_id
1 'polypeptide(L)'
;MSFCPFLRLCSVPSSPPPPPTHIQPVFFDVVSILAMFVPQRSARLINLSRNLASFSPISFVPLRSSLAANSSASKAPFHSARSLSKPLETAPLDPEWAELAKKECKGQDPEKILTWKTLEGIDVKPVYTLDDVKNIEKEIPGKYPFTRGPYATMYTHRPWTIRQYAGFSTVEESNAFYKANLKAGQQGLSVAFDLATHRGYDSDHERVTGDVGMAGVAIDSIEDMKVLFDGIDLGKVSVSMTMNGAVLPILAMYIVAAEEQGCTYEQMRGTIQNDILKEFMVRNTYIYPVSESMRIVGDIFEFTAKHMPNYNSISISGYHIQEAGANAALELGFTIADGIEYIRTGLKAGLTVDEFAPRLSFFWGIGMNFYMEIAKLRAGRRLWADLVQKHFSPKKKNSLKLRAHSQTSGWSLTEQDPYNNVVRTTIEAMAAVLGGTQSLHTNSLDEAIALPSKFSSRIARNTQIILQEEANIPKVADPFAGSYMIESLTQALYEKALGVINEVEELGGMTKALITGMPKLRIQESAARRQAQIDSGKETIVGVNKYVFKDENEKQVQVLSIDNTKVLASQIEKLTTLKSSRNAALAEESLARLEQAARDGKTNLLQAAVDAARNRCTVGEISYALEKVFGRYNAPSLLVSGAYRTEYLGTNDPEAAKQQETTASKVIKEAEEFLGQYGRRPRVLIVKMGQDGHDRGSNVVASGYADLGFDVDVGPLFQTPKEAARLAIDSDVHVVGASSLAAGHKSLIPQLIKEIKLLDPESKIVVIAGGVIPRQDYQFLFDAGVKAVYGPGTPIPDSALDLLKHIKENYYAA
;
A
#
# COMPACT_ATOMS: atom_id res chain seq x y z
N MET A 1 17.76 -48.24 -27.39
CA MET A 1 17.00 -49.35 -26.79
C MET A 1 15.62 -48.78 -26.46
N SER A 2 14.51 -49.24 -27.07
CA SER A 2 13.87 -50.55 -26.94
C SER A 2 13.09 -50.67 -25.61
N PHE A 3 11.79 -51.00 -25.55
CA PHE A 3 10.86 -51.45 -26.62
C PHE A 3 9.36 -51.25 -26.25
N CYS A 4 8.58 -50.78 -27.23
CA CYS A 4 7.14 -51.03 -27.51
C CYS A 4 5.93 -50.62 -26.60
N PRO A 5 4.69 -50.54 -27.18
CA PRO A 5 3.48 -49.95 -26.54
C PRO A 5 2.17 -50.78 -26.67
N PHE A 6 1.02 -50.22 -26.25
CA PHE A 6 -0.38 -50.52 -26.68
C PHE A 6 -1.35 -49.44 -26.11
N LEU A 7 -2.62 -49.19 -26.55
CA LEU A 7 -3.44 -49.75 -27.64
C LEU A 7 -4.41 -48.68 -28.28
N ARG A 8 -4.61 -48.83 -29.60
CA ARG A 8 -5.68 -48.39 -30.54
C ARG A 8 -7.10 -48.06 -30.00
N LEU A 9 -7.73 -46.94 -30.42
CA LEU A 9 -8.63 -46.66 -31.60
C LEU A 9 -10.09 -47.16 -31.53
N CYS A 10 -11.05 -46.24 -31.74
CA CYS A 10 -12.33 -46.44 -32.45
C CYS A 10 -12.99 -45.08 -32.80
N SER A 11 -13.79 -44.97 -33.88
CA SER A 11 -14.31 -43.67 -34.37
C SER A 11 -15.38 -43.78 -35.50
N VAL A 12 -16.17 -42.70 -35.74
CA VAL A 12 -17.02 -42.40 -36.96
C VAL A 12 -18.39 -43.17 -37.04
N PRO A 13 -19.52 -42.71 -37.67
CA PRO A 13 -20.04 -41.36 -38.12
C PRO A 13 -21.53 -41.00 -37.75
N SER A 14 -21.99 -39.76 -38.12
CA SER A 14 -23.36 -39.36 -38.63
C SER A 14 -24.64 -39.51 -37.74
N SER A 15 -25.78 -38.77 -37.89
CA SER A 15 -26.23 -37.57 -38.65
C SER A 15 -27.60 -37.01 -38.09
N PRO A 16 -28.12 -35.82 -38.50
CA PRO A 16 -29.31 -35.10 -37.92
C PRO A 16 -30.61 -35.25 -38.78
N PRO A 17 -31.73 -34.46 -38.68
CA PRO A 17 -32.23 -33.38 -37.76
C PRO A 17 -33.64 -33.79 -37.16
N PRO A 18 -34.78 -33.03 -37.00
CA PRO A 18 -35.15 -31.59 -37.09
C PRO A 18 -36.03 -31.06 -35.86
N PRO A 19 -37.15 -30.25 -35.91
CA PRO A 19 -37.30 -29.10 -34.97
C PRO A 19 -38.74 -28.91 -34.30
N PRO A 20 -39.40 -27.73 -34.09
CA PRO A 20 -40.12 -27.44 -32.83
C PRO A 20 -41.64 -27.12 -32.93
N THR A 21 -42.30 -26.83 -31.79
CA THR A 21 -43.70 -26.34 -31.72
C THR A 21 -43.92 -25.19 -30.73
N HIS A 22 -44.69 -24.18 -31.11
CA HIS A 22 -45.15 -23.07 -30.26
C HIS A 22 -46.32 -23.48 -29.35
N ILE A 23 -46.40 -22.91 -28.12
CA ILE A 23 -47.66 -22.37 -27.55
C ILE A 23 -47.38 -21.10 -26.72
N GLN A 24 -48.22 -20.09 -26.91
CA GLN A 24 -48.51 -18.93 -26.05
C GLN A 24 -50.03 -18.63 -26.26
N PRO A 25 -50.69 -17.75 -25.48
CA PRO A 25 -50.45 -17.29 -24.10
C PRO A 25 -51.71 -17.49 -23.21
N VAL A 26 -51.68 -17.06 -21.94
CA VAL A 26 -52.91 -16.73 -21.18
C VAL A 26 -52.68 -15.44 -20.37
N PHE A 27 -53.63 -14.50 -20.44
CA PHE A 27 -53.70 -13.29 -19.62
C PHE A 27 -54.42 -13.57 -18.29
N PHE A 28 -54.11 -12.80 -17.25
CA PHE A 28 -55.17 -12.23 -16.40
C PHE A 28 -54.77 -10.82 -15.93
N ASP A 29 -55.76 -9.96 -15.77
CA ASP A 29 -55.68 -8.52 -15.47
C ASP A 29 -56.54 -8.22 -14.22
N VAL A 30 -56.85 -6.93 -13.94
CA VAL A 30 -57.72 -6.37 -12.85
C VAL A 30 -56.92 -5.91 -11.60
N VAL A 31 -56.76 -4.62 -11.21
CA VAL A 31 -57.69 -3.45 -10.97
C VAL A 31 -58.35 -3.53 -9.57
N SER A 32 -58.43 -2.51 -8.68
CA SER A 32 -57.88 -1.13 -8.53
C SER A 32 -58.27 -0.56 -7.13
N ILE A 33 -58.17 0.78 -6.92
CA ILE A 33 -58.89 1.63 -5.90
C ILE A 33 -58.19 1.84 -4.52
N LEU A 34 -58.32 2.95 -3.76
CA LEU A 34 -58.29 4.43 -4.00
C LEU A 34 -58.35 5.20 -2.63
N ALA A 35 -58.29 6.55 -2.65
CA ALA A 35 -58.51 7.53 -1.55
C ALA A 35 -57.37 7.65 -0.48
N MET A 36 -56.89 8.80 0.03
CA MET A 36 -57.32 10.21 0.26
C MET A 36 -57.74 10.54 1.72
N PHE A 37 -57.00 11.43 2.42
CA PHE A 37 -57.49 12.69 3.05
C PHE A 37 -56.36 13.53 3.73
N VAL A 38 -56.69 14.66 4.38
CA VAL A 38 -55.85 15.88 4.60
C VAL A 38 -56.59 16.85 5.59
N PRO A 39 -56.06 17.95 6.23
CA PRO A 39 -54.68 18.49 6.50
C PRO A 39 -54.45 19.07 7.97
N GLN A 40 -53.45 19.98 8.17
CA GLN A 40 -53.31 21.04 9.24
C GLN A 40 -52.78 20.67 10.67
N ARG A 41 -52.20 21.57 11.53
CA ARG A 41 -51.84 23.03 11.48
C ARG A 41 -50.70 23.47 12.47
N SER A 42 -50.18 24.69 12.23
CA SER A 42 -49.46 25.71 13.08
C SER A 42 -49.59 25.75 14.62
N ALA A 43 -48.79 26.46 15.46
CA ALA A 43 -47.45 27.14 15.38
C ALA A 43 -47.13 27.92 16.71
N ARG A 44 -45.93 28.57 16.84
CA ARG A 44 -45.57 29.71 17.75
C ARG A 44 -45.44 29.37 19.29
N LEU A 45 -44.83 30.17 20.22
CA LEU A 45 -44.14 31.50 20.22
C LEU A 45 -43.13 31.67 21.43
N ILE A 46 -42.19 32.61 21.27
CA ILE A 46 -41.16 33.29 22.11
C ILE A 46 -41.36 33.49 23.66
N ASN A 47 -40.27 33.34 24.45
CA ASN A 47 -39.62 34.33 25.40
C ASN A 47 -38.38 33.67 26.08
N LEU A 48 -37.20 34.28 26.36
CA LEU A 48 -36.78 35.48 27.13
C LEU A 48 -37.00 35.35 28.68
N SER A 49 -36.07 35.71 29.59
CA SER A 49 -34.76 36.40 29.48
C SER A 49 -33.88 36.36 30.77
N ARG A 50 -32.63 36.89 30.69
CA ARG A 50 -31.82 37.58 31.76
C ARG A 50 -31.19 36.72 32.89
N ASN A 51 -29.85 36.70 33.05
CA ASN A 51 -28.92 37.61 33.79
C ASN A 51 -28.64 37.12 35.24
N LEU A 52 -27.50 37.35 35.93
CA LEU A 52 -26.37 38.32 35.80
C LEU A 52 -25.07 37.77 36.51
N ALA A 53 -23.94 38.49 36.35
CA ALA A 53 -22.68 38.63 37.17
C ALA A 53 -22.44 37.78 38.47
N SER A 54 -21.23 37.55 39.02
CA SER A 54 -19.79 37.90 38.82
C SER A 54 -18.95 36.99 39.79
N PHE A 55 -17.61 36.88 39.88
CA PHE A 55 -16.44 37.80 39.81
C PHE A 55 -15.13 36.99 39.54
N SER A 56 -13.97 37.66 39.39
CA SER A 56 -12.61 37.09 39.45
C SER A 56 -11.79 37.83 40.55
N PRO A 57 -10.54 37.47 40.94
CA PRO A 57 -9.32 37.34 40.11
C PRO A 57 -8.68 35.91 40.28
N ILE A 58 -7.39 35.54 40.15
CA ILE A 58 -6.05 36.18 40.06
C ILE A 58 -5.19 35.48 38.97
N SER A 59 -4.19 36.20 38.46
CA SER A 59 -3.27 35.86 37.35
C SER A 59 -2.10 34.93 37.69
N PHE A 60 -1.53 34.30 36.66
CA PHE A 60 -0.06 34.30 36.41
C PHE A 60 0.21 34.29 34.88
N VAL A 61 1.39 34.77 34.45
CA VAL A 61 1.71 35.07 33.03
C VAL A 61 3.16 34.70 32.73
N PRO A 62 3.46 34.18 31.52
CA PRO A 62 4.60 34.71 30.75
C PRO A 62 4.26 35.09 29.29
N LEU A 63 4.75 36.27 28.91
CA LEU A 63 5.12 36.83 27.59
C LEU A 63 4.45 36.40 26.26
N ARG A 64 4.17 37.42 25.43
CA ARG A 64 3.99 37.37 23.97
C ARG A 64 5.14 38.12 23.27
N SER A 65 5.52 37.66 22.08
CA SER A 65 5.91 38.50 20.93
C SER A 65 5.66 37.72 19.64
N SER A 66 4.52 37.87 18.96
CA SER A 66 4.07 39.01 18.14
C SER A 66 4.68 39.04 16.72
N LEU A 67 3.87 38.69 15.73
CA LEU A 67 3.70 39.43 14.48
C LEU A 67 2.33 39.08 13.89
N ALA A 68 1.72 40.02 13.17
CA ALA A 68 0.34 39.89 12.68
C ALA A 68 0.28 39.96 11.15
N ALA A 69 -0.59 39.16 10.55
CA ALA A 69 -0.95 39.26 9.14
C ALA A 69 -2.47 39.13 9.01
N ASN A 70 -3.11 40.11 8.35
CA ASN A 70 -4.54 40.09 8.10
C ASN A 70 -4.86 39.10 6.97
N SER A 71 -5.89 38.26 7.16
CA SER A 71 -6.66 37.72 6.04
C SER A 71 -8.15 37.69 6.39
N SER A 72 -8.96 38.37 5.60
CA SER A 72 -10.40 38.47 5.78
C SER A 72 -11.12 37.30 5.11
N ALA A 73 -10.96 36.10 5.66
CA ALA A 73 -11.71 34.93 5.20
C ALA A 73 -13.16 34.98 5.71
N SER A 74 -14.13 34.81 4.80
CA SER A 74 -15.56 34.85 5.12
C SER A 74 -15.98 33.67 6.00
N LYS A 75 -16.47 33.95 7.21
CA LYS A 75 -17.07 32.95 8.11
C LYS A 75 -18.43 32.47 7.60
N ALA A 76 -18.41 31.54 6.64
CA ALA A 76 -19.55 30.66 6.43
C ALA A 76 -19.66 29.71 7.65
N PRO A 77 -20.79 29.65 8.36
CA PRO A 77 -20.94 28.72 9.47
C PRO A 77 -21.04 27.28 8.94
N PHE A 78 -20.22 26.38 9.49
CA PHE A 78 -20.48 24.95 9.35
C PHE A 78 -21.83 24.63 9.99
N HIS A 79 -22.83 24.29 9.18
CA HIS A 79 -24.08 23.74 9.70
C HIS A 79 -23.78 22.36 10.31
N SER A 80 -24.15 22.19 11.58
CA SER A 80 -23.93 20.94 12.30
C SER A 80 -24.72 19.78 11.69
N ALA A 81 -24.17 18.57 11.82
CA ALA A 81 -24.72 17.38 11.18
C ALA A 81 -26.16 17.09 11.63
N ARG A 82 -27.10 17.20 10.68
CA ARG A 82 -28.42 16.57 10.73
C ARG A 82 -28.69 15.90 9.39
N SER A 83 -29.15 14.66 9.43
CA SER A 83 -29.45 13.81 8.27
C SER A 83 -28.25 13.38 7.41
N LEU A 84 -27.15 12.97 8.05
CA LEU A 84 -26.58 11.67 7.67
C LEU A 84 -27.31 10.60 8.48
N SER A 85 -27.35 9.36 7.97
CA SER A 85 -28.14 8.28 8.56
C SER A 85 -27.79 8.01 10.03
N LYS A 86 -28.76 7.49 10.80
CA LYS A 86 -28.40 6.69 11.98
C LYS A 86 -27.40 5.61 11.52
N PRO A 87 -26.45 5.18 12.38
CA PRO A 87 -25.77 3.90 12.17
C PRO A 87 -26.83 2.83 11.91
N LEU A 88 -26.61 1.99 10.91
CA LEU A 88 -27.52 0.88 10.67
C LEU A 88 -27.33 -0.16 11.79
N GLU A 89 -28.17 -0.06 12.82
CA GLU A 89 -28.40 -1.09 13.83
C GLU A 89 -28.66 -2.40 13.08
N THR A 90 -27.62 -3.24 12.96
CA THR A 90 -27.72 -4.57 12.34
C THR A 90 -28.81 -5.34 13.06
N ALA A 91 -29.67 -6.03 12.31
CA ALA A 91 -30.70 -6.83 12.96
C ALA A 91 -30.04 -7.85 13.90
N PRO A 92 -30.65 -8.18 15.05
CA PRO A 92 -30.14 -9.26 15.90
C PRO A 92 -30.05 -10.58 15.12
N LEU A 93 -29.47 -11.60 15.75
CA LEU A 93 -29.61 -12.95 15.21
C LEU A 93 -31.10 -13.32 15.15
N ASP A 94 -31.49 -13.99 14.07
CA ASP A 94 -32.85 -14.49 13.91
C ASP A 94 -33.20 -15.45 15.08
N PRO A 95 -34.33 -15.27 15.79
CA PRO A 95 -34.61 -16.06 16.99
C PRO A 95 -34.78 -17.56 16.74
N GLU A 96 -35.28 -17.98 15.56
CA GLU A 96 -35.42 -19.39 15.21
C GLU A 96 -34.04 -19.99 14.90
N TRP A 97 -33.23 -19.29 14.11
CA TRP A 97 -31.84 -19.67 13.86
C TRP A 97 -31.02 -19.73 15.15
N ALA A 98 -31.22 -18.78 16.07
CA ALA A 98 -30.47 -18.70 17.32
C ALA A 98 -30.72 -19.90 18.23
N GLU A 99 -31.98 -20.34 18.43
CA GLU A 99 -32.25 -21.55 19.23
C GLU A 99 -31.78 -22.85 18.53
N LEU A 100 -31.82 -22.91 17.19
CA LEU A 100 -31.21 -24.02 16.43
C LEU A 100 -29.69 -24.07 16.63
N ALA A 101 -28.99 -22.96 16.39
CA ALA A 101 -27.53 -22.86 16.54
C ALA A 101 -27.10 -23.12 17.99
N LYS A 102 -27.84 -22.63 18.98
CA LYS A 102 -27.61 -22.85 20.42
C LYS A 102 -27.71 -24.32 20.80
N LYS A 103 -28.64 -25.08 20.20
CA LYS A 103 -28.76 -26.53 20.38
C LYS A 103 -27.53 -27.27 19.82
N GLU A 104 -27.07 -26.90 18.63
CA GLU A 104 -25.86 -27.47 18.02
C GLU A 104 -24.59 -27.10 18.81
N CYS A 105 -24.54 -25.87 19.32
CA CYS A 105 -23.50 -25.33 20.21
C CYS A 105 -23.57 -25.85 21.66
N LYS A 106 -24.41 -26.88 21.93
CA LYS A 106 -24.55 -27.56 23.23
C LYS A 106 -25.00 -26.63 24.37
N GLY A 107 -25.89 -25.68 24.06
CA GLY A 107 -26.46 -24.71 25.01
C GLY A 107 -25.66 -23.41 25.15
N GLN A 108 -24.50 -23.29 24.50
CA GLN A 108 -23.75 -22.03 24.46
C GLN A 108 -24.47 -20.99 23.60
N ASP A 109 -24.30 -19.72 23.99
CA ASP A 109 -24.88 -18.54 23.34
C ASP A 109 -24.22 -18.28 21.96
N PRO A 110 -24.94 -18.50 20.83
CA PRO A 110 -24.36 -18.37 19.49
C PRO A 110 -23.82 -16.98 19.18
N GLU A 111 -24.42 -15.92 19.75
CA GLU A 111 -23.98 -14.54 19.52
C GLU A 111 -22.58 -14.31 20.09
N LYS A 112 -22.26 -14.97 21.21
CA LYS A 112 -20.96 -14.82 21.88
C LYS A 112 -19.85 -15.68 21.29
N ILE A 113 -20.17 -16.86 20.75
CA ILE A 113 -19.17 -17.83 20.27
C ILE A 113 -19.06 -17.95 18.74
N LEU A 114 -20.04 -17.50 17.96
CA LEU A 114 -20.02 -17.59 16.49
C LEU A 114 -19.93 -16.22 15.78
N THR A 115 -20.12 -15.10 16.47
CA THR A 115 -19.91 -13.76 15.89
C THR A 115 -18.42 -13.50 15.68
N TRP A 116 -18.03 -13.30 14.43
CA TRP A 116 -16.63 -13.03 14.08
C TRP A 116 -16.29 -11.56 14.34
N LYS A 117 -15.40 -11.35 15.31
CA LYS A 117 -14.79 -10.04 15.60
C LYS A 117 -13.66 -9.79 14.60
N THR A 118 -13.82 -8.81 13.72
CA THR A 118 -12.82 -8.46 12.69
C THR A 118 -11.80 -7.42 13.18
N LEU A 119 -10.62 -7.35 12.55
CA LEU A 119 -9.61 -6.32 12.83
C LEU A 119 -10.09 -4.90 12.44
N GLU A 120 -11.07 -4.79 11.55
CA GLU A 120 -11.82 -3.58 11.22
C GLU A 120 -12.76 -3.12 12.36
N GLY A 121 -12.90 -3.91 13.42
CA GLY A 121 -13.83 -3.67 14.52
C GLY A 121 -15.30 -3.79 14.09
N ILE A 122 -15.58 -4.57 13.04
CA ILE A 122 -16.92 -4.93 12.57
C ILE A 122 -17.28 -6.30 13.14
N ASP A 123 -18.47 -6.42 13.70
CA ASP A 123 -19.04 -7.69 14.14
C ASP A 123 -19.72 -8.37 12.94
N VAL A 124 -19.14 -9.46 12.44
CA VAL A 124 -19.71 -10.23 11.33
C VAL A 124 -20.56 -11.37 11.90
N LYS A 125 -21.88 -11.33 11.63
CA LYS A 125 -22.81 -12.35 12.12
C LYS A 125 -22.59 -13.69 11.41
N PRO A 126 -22.77 -14.84 12.10
CA PRO A 126 -22.75 -16.17 11.48
C PRO A 126 -23.88 -16.39 10.45
N VAL A 127 -24.97 -15.62 10.52
CA VAL A 127 -26.06 -15.60 9.53
C VAL A 127 -26.57 -14.17 9.34
N TYR A 128 -27.02 -13.86 8.12
CA TYR A 128 -27.72 -12.62 7.78
C TYR A 128 -29.03 -12.97 7.07
N THR A 129 -30.06 -12.17 7.25
CA THR A 129 -31.40 -12.41 6.67
C THR A 129 -31.90 -11.18 5.91
N LEU A 130 -33.12 -11.26 5.34
CA LEU A 130 -33.76 -10.14 4.66
C LEU A 130 -33.88 -8.89 5.56
N ASP A 131 -33.96 -9.09 6.88
CA ASP A 131 -34.06 -8.01 7.88
C ASP A 131 -32.83 -7.11 7.89
N ASP A 132 -31.64 -7.65 7.61
CA ASP A 132 -30.37 -6.91 7.57
C ASP A 132 -30.24 -5.96 6.37
N VAL A 133 -31.13 -6.08 5.37
CA VAL A 133 -31.09 -5.28 4.13
C VAL A 133 -32.37 -4.48 3.85
N LYS A 134 -33.35 -4.46 4.77
CA LYS A 134 -34.65 -3.76 4.61
C LYS A 134 -34.54 -2.29 4.17
N ASN A 135 -33.43 -1.62 4.52
CA ASN A 135 -33.20 -0.20 4.28
C ASN A 135 -32.25 0.09 3.09
N ILE A 136 -31.86 -0.92 2.29
CA ILE A 136 -30.83 -0.76 1.24
C ILE A 136 -31.48 -0.44 -0.11
N GLU A 137 -31.05 0.66 -0.72
CA GLU A 137 -31.65 1.18 -1.97
C GLU A 137 -31.38 0.32 -3.21
N LYS A 138 -32.29 0.40 -4.19
CA LYS A 138 -32.18 -0.32 -5.46
C LYS A 138 -31.15 0.31 -6.42
N GLU A 139 -29.89 -0.12 -6.27
CA GLU A 139 -28.80 0.27 -7.17
C GLU A 139 -28.66 -0.60 -8.43
N ILE A 140 -28.04 -0.01 -9.46
CA ILE A 140 -27.60 -0.66 -10.70
C ILE A 140 -26.18 -0.21 -11.08
N PRO A 141 -25.36 -1.08 -11.71
CA PRO A 141 -24.02 -0.70 -12.18
C PRO A 141 -24.07 0.49 -13.17
N GLY A 142 -23.03 1.33 -13.14
CA GLY A 142 -22.89 2.49 -14.02
C GLY A 142 -23.75 3.71 -13.67
N LYS A 143 -24.56 3.65 -12.61
CA LYS A 143 -25.34 4.77 -12.05
C LYS A 143 -24.81 5.13 -10.65
N TYR A 144 -24.82 6.42 -10.31
CA TYR A 144 -24.56 6.91 -8.95
C TYR A 144 -25.49 6.21 -7.92
N PRO A 145 -24.97 5.81 -6.73
CA PRO A 145 -23.62 6.06 -6.18
C PRO A 145 -22.53 5.05 -6.60
N PHE A 146 -22.78 4.21 -7.61
CA PHE A 146 -21.82 3.28 -8.22
C PHE A 146 -21.30 2.15 -7.31
N THR A 147 -21.98 1.82 -6.20
CA THR A 147 -21.60 0.69 -5.33
C THR A 147 -21.45 -0.59 -6.15
N ARG A 148 -22.38 -0.80 -7.09
CA ARG A 148 -22.42 -1.94 -8.02
C ARG A 148 -21.44 -1.87 -9.21
N GLY A 149 -20.60 -0.84 -9.30
CA GLY A 149 -19.55 -0.69 -10.31
C GLY A 149 -19.68 0.57 -11.19
N PRO A 150 -18.56 1.10 -11.75
CA PRO A 150 -18.55 2.39 -12.46
C PRO A 150 -19.06 2.34 -13.92
N TYR A 151 -19.35 1.15 -14.47
CA TYR A 151 -19.81 0.95 -15.86
C TYR A 151 -21.01 -0.02 -15.90
N ALA A 152 -22.01 0.27 -16.75
CA ALA A 152 -23.28 -0.47 -16.74
C ALA A 152 -23.17 -1.96 -17.11
N THR A 153 -22.26 -2.33 -18.03
CA THR A 153 -21.99 -3.72 -18.39
C THR A 153 -21.06 -4.42 -17.42
N MET A 154 -20.24 -3.67 -16.65
CA MET A 154 -18.98 -4.18 -16.09
C MET A 154 -18.28 -5.10 -17.10
N TYR A 155 -18.00 -6.36 -16.72
CA TYR A 155 -17.24 -7.30 -17.54
C TYR A 155 -18.02 -8.01 -18.65
N THR A 156 -19.36 -7.89 -18.70
CA THR A 156 -20.20 -8.75 -19.57
C THR A 156 -19.98 -8.54 -21.07
N HIS A 157 -19.28 -7.46 -21.45
CA HIS A 157 -18.82 -7.20 -22.81
C HIS A 157 -17.28 -7.21 -22.96
N ARG A 158 -16.54 -6.76 -21.94
CA ARG A 158 -15.07 -6.78 -21.91
C ARG A 158 -14.58 -6.92 -20.45
N PRO A 159 -13.71 -7.89 -20.13
CA PRO A 159 -13.20 -8.07 -18.76
C PRO A 159 -12.23 -6.95 -18.33
N TRP A 160 -11.79 -7.01 -17.07
CA TRP A 160 -10.74 -6.13 -16.56
C TRP A 160 -9.43 -6.26 -17.35
N THR A 161 -8.61 -5.22 -17.30
CA THR A 161 -7.30 -5.24 -17.98
C THR A 161 -6.31 -6.07 -17.14
N ILE A 162 -5.76 -7.14 -17.72
CA ILE A 162 -4.61 -7.85 -17.11
C ILE A 162 -3.40 -6.92 -17.21
N ARG A 163 -2.92 -6.42 -16.06
CA ARG A 163 -1.74 -5.56 -15.95
C ARG A 163 -0.81 -6.14 -14.89
N GLN A 164 0.02 -7.09 -15.31
CA GLN A 164 1.11 -7.56 -14.45
C GLN A 164 2.12 -6.45 -14.23
N TYR A 165 2.57 -6.29 -12.98
CA TYR A 165 3.72 -5.49 -12.64
C TYR A 165 4.98 -6.23 -13.09
N ALA A 166 5.91 -5.53 -13.74
CA ALA A 166 6.94 -6.19 -14.54
C ALA A 166 8.22 -5.36 -14.62
N GLY A 167 9.32 -5.93 -14.16
CA GLY A 167 10.66 -5.34 -14.26
C GLY A 167 11.74 -6.38 -13.98
N PHE A 168 12.85 -6.23 -14.68
CA PHE A 168 14.14 -6.82 -14.37
C PHE A 168 15.10 -5.69 -13.97
N SER A 169 16.28 -6.04 -13.45
CA SER A 169 17.28 -5.06 -13.01
C SER A 169 17.79 -4.14 -14.12
N THR A 170 17.73 -4.60 -15.37
CA THR A 170 18.21 -3.86 -16.56
C THR A 170 17.05 -3.42 -17.45
N VAL A 171 17.22 -2.31 -18.15
CA VAL A 171 16.23 -1.79 -19.11
C VAL A 171 16.13 -2.68 -20.35
N GLU A 172 17.24 -3.34 -20.71
CA GLU A 172 17.40 -4.27 -21.81
C GLU A 172 16.59 -5.56 -21.59
N GLU A 173 16.70 -6.19 -20.41
CA GLU A 173 15.89 -7.36 -20.05
C GLU A 173 14.41 -7.01 -19.88
N SER A 174 14.11 -5.85 -19.29
CA SER A 174 12.75 -5.36 -19.11
C SER A 174 12.06 -5.11 -20.45
N ASN A 175 12.75 -4.48 -21.41
CA ASN A 175 12.25 -4.30 -22.78
C ASN A 175 11.95 -5.64 -23.46
N ALA A 176 12.87 -6.62 -23.36
CA ALA A 176 12.67 -7.96 -23.90
C ALA A 176 11.46 -8.69 -23.26
N PHE A 177 11.26 -8.52 -21.95
CA PHE A 177 10.10 -9.08 -21.23
C PHE A 177 8.79 -8.39 -21.63
N TYR A 178 8.78 -7.08 -21.80
CA TYR A 178 7.62 -6.31 -22.28
C TYR A 178 7.20 -6.77 -23.68
N LYS A 179 8.15 -6.85 -24.63
CA LYS A 179 7.91 -7.39 -25.98
C LYS A 179 7.35 -8.83 -25.93
N ALA A 180 7.88 -9.69 -25.06
CA ALA A 180 7.39 -11.05 -24.89
C ALA A 180 5.97 -11.14 -24.27
N ASN A 181 5.66 -10.34 -23.26
CA ASN A 181 4.36 -10.36 -22.58
C ASN A 181 3.24 -9.72 -23.40
N LEU A 182 3.50 -8.64 -24.15
CA LEU A 182 2.54 -8.08 -25.10
C LEU A 182 2.15 -9.12 -26.16
N LYS A 183 3.13 -9.87 -26.69
CA LYS A 183 2.89 -11.00 -27.60
C LYS A 183 2.12 -12.17 -26.95
N ALA A 184 2.20 -12.30 -25.62
CA ALA A 184 1.51 -13.32 -24.83
C ALA A 184 0.17 -12.84 -24.21
N GLY A 185 -0.40 -11.73 -24.72
CA GLY A 185 -1.76 -11.26 -24.37
C GLY A 185 -1.83 -10.22 -23.24
N GLN A 186 -0.72 -9.73 -22.70
CA GLN A 186 -0.74 -8.60 -21.76
C GLN A 186 -1.21 -7.33 -22.48
N GLN A 187 -2.17 -6.60 -21.89
CA GLN A 187 -2.87 -5.49 -22.55
C GLN A 187 -2.28 -4.09 -22.25
N GLY A 188 -1.35 -4.00 -21.30
CA GLY A 188 -0.67 -2.75 -20.92
C GLY A 188 0.54 -3.04 -20.05
N LEU A 189 1.56 -2.18 -20.14
CA LEU A 189 2.83 -2.35 -19.41
C LEU A 189 2.75 -1.70 -18.03
N SER A 190 3.61 -2.14 -17.11
CA SER A 190 3.88 -1.41 -15.87
C SER A 190 5.36 -1.47 -15.57
N VAL A 191 5.98 -0.32 -15.30
CA VAL A 191 7.41 -0.19 -15.01
C VAL A 191 7.63 -0.15 -13.51
N ALA A 192 8.55 -1.00 -13.03
CA ALA A 192 9.11 -0.99 -11.70
C ALA A 192 10.49 -0.33 -11.71
N PHE A 193 10.74 0.64 -10.84
CA PHE A 193 12.01 1.37 -10.76
C PHE A 193 12.77 0.94 -9.49
N ASP A 194 14.11 1.03 -9.52
CA ASP A 194 14.91 0.79 -8.32
C ASP A 194 14.77 1.92 -7.27
N LEU A 195 15.36 1.70 -6.09
CA LEU A 195 15.23 2.64 -4.96
C LEU A 195 16.10 3.90 -5.14
N ALA A 196 17.15 3.85 -5.95
CA ALA A 196 17.96 5.01 -6.33
C ALA A 196 17.14 6.00 -7.17
N THR A 197 16.59 5.49 -8.26
CA THR A 197 15.67 6.19 -9.17
C THR A 197 14.49 6.75 -8.40
N HIS A 198 13.85 5.94 -7.54
CA HIS A 198 12.70 6.35 -6.72
C HIS A 198 12.96 7.60 -5.87
N ARG A 199 14.16 7.72 -5.31
CA ARG A 199 14.54 8.81 -4.40
C ARG A 199 15.39 9.91 -5.06
N GLY A 200 15.42 9.95 -6.39
CA GLY A 200 16.02 11.05 -7.14
C GLY A 200 17.54 11.11 -6.97
N TYR A 201 18.20 9.98 -7.20
CA TYR A 201 19.65 9.84 -7.25
C TYR A 201 20.05 9.22 -8.60
N ASP A 202 21.22 9.62 -9.10
CA ASP A 202 21.94 8.89 -10.15
C ASP A 202 22.63 7.67 -9.53
N SER A 203 22.86 6.64 -10.36
CA SER A 203 23.57 5.41 -10.00
C SER A 203 25.02 5.62 -9.55
N ASP A 204 25.63 6.78 -9.86
CA ASP A 204 26.98 7.16 -9.42
C ASP A 204 27.03 7.73 -7.98
N HIS A 205 25.88 7.87 -7.30
CA HIS A 205 25.79 8.50 -5.98
C HIS A 205 26.12 7.56 -4.80
N GLU A 206 26.99 8.00 -3.87
CA GLU A 206 27.52 7.16 -2.77
C GLU A 206 26.46 6.43 -1.92
N ARG A 207 25.31 7.07 -1.65
CA ARG A 207 24.24 6.52 -0.80
C ARG A 207 23.37 5.45 -1.44
N VAL A 208 23.54 5.14 -2.73
CA VAL A 208 22.68 4.18 -3.46
C VAL A 208 23.43 2.97 -4.03
N THR A 209 24.73 2.85 -3.74
CA THR A 209 25.61 1.79 -4.27
C THR A 209 25.12 0.36 -4.00
N GLY A 210 24.35 0.13 -2.93
CA GLY A 210 23.71 -1.16 -2.63
C GLY A 210 22.30 -1.36 -3.20
N ASP A 211 21.73 -0.34 -3.85
CA ASP A 211 20.31 -0.27 -4.23
C ASP A 211 20.07 -0.28 -5.75
N VAL A 212 21.08 0.08 -6.56
CA VAL A 212 21.00 0.17 -8.03
C VAL A 212 20.57 -1.17 -8.65
N GLY A 213 19.53 -1.15 -9.48
CA GLY A 213 18.96 -2.32 -10.17
C GLY A 213 18.31 -3.38 -9.27
N MET A 214 18.22 -3.18 -7.95
CA MET A 214 17.79 -4.25 -7.03
C MET A 214 16.26 -4.43 -6.98
N ALA A 215 15.49 -3.34 -6.99
CA ALA A 215 14.02 -3.36 -6.84
C ALA A 215 13.25 -3.15 -8.16
N GLY A 216 13.95 -2.94 -9.27
CA GLY A 216 13.40 -2.60 -10.58
C GLY A 216 14.50 -2.11 -11.52
N VAL A 217 14.13 -1.44 -12.62
CA VAL A 217 15.13 -0.84 -13.51
C VAL A 217 15.77 0.39 -12.87
N ALA A 218 17.09 0.52 -13.05
CA ALA A 218 17.78 1.79 -12.90
C ALA A 218 17.43 2.70 -14.09
N ILE A 219 17.09 3.96 -13.82
CA ILE A 219 16.90 5.01 -14.84
C ILE A 219 17.65 6.25 -14.36
N ASP A 220 18.78 6.55 -14.99
CA ASP A 220 19.51 7.79 -14.73
C ASP A 220 19.13 8.89 -15.73
N SER A 221 18.70 8.49 -16.93
CA SER A 221 18.59 9.40 -18.07
C SER A 221 17.47 9.07 -19.06
N ILE A 222 17.25 10.00 -20.00
CA ILE A 222 16.42 9.80 -21.18
C ILE A 222 16.90 8.62 -22.06
N GLU A 223 18.20 8.32 -22.10
CA GLU A 223 18.72 7.25 -22.95
C GLU A 223 18.37 5.86 -22.38
N ASP A 224 18.31 5.69 -21.06
CA ASP A 224 17.82 4.47 -20.41
C ASP A 224 16.32 4.24 -20.70
N MET A 225 15.52 5.33 -20.62
CA MET A 225 14.10 5.31 -20.95
C MET A 225 13.84 4.94 -22.43
N LYS A 226 14.73 5.37 -23.33
CA LYS A 226 14.68 5.02 -24.76
C LYS A 226 15.00 3.55 -25.01
N VAL A 227 15.97 2.96 -24.30
CA VAL A 227 16.24 1.51 -24.38
C VAL A 227 15.07 0.71 -23.79
N LEU A 228 14.49 1.15 -22.67
CA LEU A 228 13.35 0.49 -22.03
C LEU A 228 12.14 0.37 -22.98
N PHE A 229 11.91 1.37 -23.84
CA PHE A 229 10.80 1.40 -24.80
C PHE A 229 11.20 1.23 -26.28
N ASP A 230 12.43 0.80 -26.59
CA ASP A 230 12.82 0.45 -27.95
C ASP A 230 11.81 -0.53 -28.57
N GLY A 231 11.38 -0.29 -29.80
CA GLY A 231 10.43 -1.15 -30.51
C GLY A 231 9.06 -1.29 -29.82
N ILE A 232 8.71 -0.44 -28.86
CA ILE A 232 7.41 -0.41 -28.18
C ILE A 232 6.73 0.93 -28.48
N ASP A 233 5.61 0.87 -29.20
CA ASP A 233 4.84 2.02 -29.67
C ASP A 233 4.09 2.72 -28.52
N LEU A 234 4.64 3.83 -28.03
CA LEU A 234 4.10 4.59 -26.90
C LEU A 234 2.80 5.36 -27.25
N GLY A 235 2.49 5.54 -28.54
CA GLY A 235 1.22 6.08 -29.02
C GLY A 235 0.07 5.06 -29.03
N LYS A 236 0.36 3.77 -28.87
CA LYS A 236 -0.63 2.68 -28.82
C LYS A 236 -0.69 1.97 -27.47
N VAL A 237 0.45 1.75 -26.80
CA VAL A 237 0.56 0.94 -25.57
C VAL A 237 0.26 1.78 -24.32
N SER A 238 -0.57 1.25 -23.41
CA SER A 238 -0.84 1.90 -22.11
C SER A 238 0.25 1.58 -21.09
N VAL A 239 1.13 2.55 -20.82
CA VAL A 239 2.24 2.41 -19.85
C VAL A 239 1.82 2.89 -18.47
N SER A 240 2.00 2.05 -17.44
CA SER A 240 1.88 2.45 -16.04
C SER A 240 3.28 2.65 -15.45
N MET A 241 3.48 3.71 -14.67
CA MET A 241 4.75 4.02 -14.01
C MET A 241 4.49 4.30 -12.53
N THR A 242 4.96 3.42 -11.66
CA THR A 242 4.85 3.59 -10.21
C THR A 242 6.01 4.43 -9.70
N MET A 243 5.92 5.74 -9.92
CA MET A 243 6.89 6.72 -9.43
C MET A 243 6.17 7.83 -8.66
N ASN A 244 6.79 8.32 -7.57
CA ASN A 244 6.21 9.30 -6.64
C ASN A 244 7.24 10.36 -6.21
N GLY A 245 8.38 9.96 -5.65
CA GLY A 245 9.46 10.89 -5.26
C GLY A 245 10.08 11.60 -6.47
N ALA A 246 10.80 10.85 -7.31
CA ALA A 246 11.39 11.35 -8.56
C ALA A 246 10.37 11.46 -9.73
N VAL A 247 9.12 11.85 -9.43
CA VAL A 247 8.03 11.85 -10.43
C VAL A 247 8.28 12.81 -11.59
N LEU A 248 8.90 13.97 -11.34
CA LEU A 248 9.20 14.97 -12.38
C LEU A 248 10.19 14.47 -13.43
N PRO A 249 11.44 14.05 -13.10
CA PRO A 249 12.37 13.56 -14.11
C PRO A 249 11.86 12.32 -14.85
N ILE A 250 11.20 11.38 -14.16
CA ILE A 250 10.72 10.15 -14.78
C ILE A 250 9.54 10.39 -15.74
N LEU A 251 8.57 11.25 -15.37
CA LEU A 251 7.50 11.62 -16.29
C LEU A 251 8.03 12.48 -17.46
N ALA A 252 8.99 13.36 -17.21
CA ALA A 252 9.68 14.12 -18.25
C ALA A 252 10.43 13.22 -19.25
N MET A 253 11.17 12.22 -18.77
CA MET A 253 11.88 11.27 -19.61
C MET A 253 10.93 10.37 -20.41
N TYR A 254 9.80 9.95 -19.84
CA TYR A 254 8.74 9.26 -20.60
C TYR A 254 8.16 10.13 -21.71
N ILE A 255 7.88 11.41 -21.42
CA ILE A 255 7.39 12.38 -22.41
C ILE A 255 8.39 12.53 -23.55
N VAL A 256 9.67 12.80 -23.25
CA VAL A 256 10.70 13.00 -24.28
C VAL A 256 10.99 11.70 -25.06
N ALA A 257 10.90 10.52 -24.43
CA ALA A 257 11.04 9.25 -25.14
C ALA A 257 9.89 9.03 -26.15
N ALA A 258 8.66 9.44 -25.80
CA ALA A 258 7.53 9.42 -26.72
C ALA A 258 7.63 10.51 -27.81
N GLU A 259 8.15 11.71 -27.49
CA GLU A 259 8.48 12.75 -28.50
C GLU A 259 9.52 12.24 -29.51
N GLU A 260 10.59 11.58 -29.07
CA GLU A 260 11.63 11.02 -29.97
C GLU A 260 11.13 9.80 -30.77
N GLN A 261 10.04 9.14 -30.34
CA GLN A 261 9.28 8.20 -31.18
C GLN A 261 8.30 8.87 -32.17
N GLY A 262 8.13 10.21 -32.11
CA GLY A 262 7.20 10.96 -32.95
C GLY A 262 5.74 10.96 -32.46
N CYS A 263 5.49 10.66 -31.19
CA CYS A 263 4.14 10.68 -30.61
C CYS A 263 3.72 12.10 -30.21
N THR A 264 2.43 12.45 -30.39
CA THR A 264 1.83 13.66 -29.82
C THR A 264 1.31 13.39 -28.40
N TYR A 265 1.18 14.44 -27.58
CA TYR A 265 0.73 14.31 -26.18
C TYR A 265 -0.65 13.66 -26.02
N GLU A 266 -1.54 13.80 -27.01
CA GLU A 266 -2.88 13.20 -27.00
C GLU A 266 -2.86 11.69 -27.30
N GLN A 267 -1.80 11.19 -27.96
CA GLN A 267 -1.58 9.77 -28.21
C GLN A 267 -1.03 9.05 -26.97
N MET A 268 -0.26 9.76 -26.12
CA MET A 268 0.32 9.22 -24.89
C MET A 268 -0.78 8.73 -23.93
N ARG A 269 -0.68 7.45 -23.54
CA ARG A 269 -1.69 6.75 -22.72
C ARG A 269 -1.02 6.01 -21.59
N GLY A 270 -1.47 6.26 -20.37
CA GLY A 270 -0.83 5.67 -19.21
C GLY A 270 -1.35 6.15 -17.88
N THR A 271 -0.61 5.78 -16.84
CA THR A 271 -0.82 6.23 -15.46
C THR A 271 0.53 6.45 -14.81
N ILE A 272 0.75 7.63 -14.24
CA ILE A 272 1.83 7.86 -13.26
C ILE A 272 1.22 7.68 -11.86
N GLN A 273 1.91 7.04 -10.91
CA GLN A 273 1.34 6.85 -9.58
C GLN A 273 1.21 8.18 -8.84
N ASN A 274 2.27 9.01 -8.80
CA ASN A 274 2.24 10.43 -8.38
C ASN A 274 1.48 10.71 -7.06
N ASP A 275 1.54 9.76 -6.13
CA ASP A 275 0.80 9.81 -4.87
C ASP A 275 1.82 9.94 -3.74
N ILE A 276 2.11 11.17 -3.33
CA ILE A 276 3.13 11.45 -2.32
C ILE A 276 2.61 11.32 -0.88
N LEU A 277 1.32 11.55 -0.63
CA LEU A 277 0.74 11.48 0.73
C LEU A 277 0.97 10.10 1.37
N LYS A 278 0.77 9.01 0.61
CA LYS A 278 1.08 7.64 1.07
C LYS A 278 2.57 7.31 1.13
N GLU A 279 3.47 8.10 0.52
CA GLU A 279 4.91 7.96 0.78
C GLU A 279 5.24 8.36 2.21
N PHE A 280 4.70 9.48 2.70
CA PHE A 280 4.92 9.94 4.07
C PHE A 280 4.25 9.04 5.12
N MET A 281 3.16 8.34 4.77
CA MET A 281 2.57 7.33 5.64
C MET A 281 3.40 6.04 5.71
N VAL A 282 3.69 5.41 4.57
CA VAL A 282 4.02 3.97 4.54
C VAL A 282 5.10 3.54 3.54
N ARG A 283 5.17 4.15 2.35
CA ARG A 283 6.08 3.67 1.29
C ARG A 283 7.48 4.32 1.32
N ASN A 284 7.62 5.45 2.01
CA ASN A 284 8.89 6.11 2.34
C ASN A 284 9.81 6.47 1.14
N THR A 285 9.33 6.49 -0.11
CA THR A 285 10.12 6.95 -1.29
C THR A 285 9.92 8.43 -1.60
N TYR A 286 9.65 9.25 -0.57
CA TYR A 286 9.63 10.71 -0.67
C TYR A 286 11.05 11.29 -0.85
N ILE A 287 11.08 12.52 -1.40
CA ILE A 287 12.30 13.34 -1.52
C ILE A 287 12.09 14.64 -0.71
N TYR A 288 11.22 15.53 -1.19
CA TYR A 288 10.97 16.86 -0.63
C TYR A 288 9.93 16.83 0.51
N PRO A 289 9.78 17.90 1.30
CA PRO A 289 8.71 18.00 2.29
C PRO A 289 7.31 18.01 1.67
N VAL A 290 6.28 17.87 2.52
CA VAL A 290 4.90 17.62 2.08
C VAL A 290 4.33 18.76 1.23
N SER A 291 4.52 20.02 1.64
CA SER A 291 4.02 21.21 0.95
C SER A 291 4.55 21.35 -0.48
N GLU A 292 5.85 21.13 -0.64
CA GLU A 292 6.62 21.25 -1.87
C GLU A 292 6.28 20.08 -2.81
N SER A 293 6.12 18.88 -2.26
CA SER A 293 5.69 17.70 -3.02
C SER A 293 4.23 17.83 -3.49
N MET A 294 3.32 18.37 -2.67
CA MET A 294 1.94 18.62 -3.09
C MET A 294 1.83 19.73 -4.14
N ARG A 295 2.77 20.69 -4.18
CA ARG A 295 2.92 21.60 -5.31
C ARG A 295 3.30 20.82 -6.59
N ILE A 296 4.31 19.94 -6.53
CA ILE A 296 4.73 19.12 -7.68
C ILE A 296 3.54 18.34 -8.28
N VAL A 297 2.69 17.75 -7.43
CA VAL A 297 1.45 17.07 -7.88
C VAL A 297 0.50 18.05 -8.60
N GLY A 298 0.33 19.26 -8.08
CA GLY A 298 -0.49 20.31 -8.71
C GLY A 298 0.03 20.78 -10.07
N ASP A 299 1.33 21.03 -10.19
CA ASP A 299 1.99 21.37 -11.47
C ASP A 299 1.81 20.24 -12.50
N ILE A 300 1.94 18.97 -12.08
CA ILE A 300 1.68 17.80 -12.95
C ILE A 300 0.20 17.75 -13.38
N PHE A 301 -0.75 18.06 -12.49
CA PHE A 301 -2.18 18.10 -12.84
C PHE A 301 -2.48 19.19 -13.88
N GLU A 302 -1.95 20.41 -13.71
CA GLU A 302 -2.12 21.51 -14.67
C GLU A 302 -1.61 21.10 -16.07
N PHE A 303 -0.37 20.63 -16.14
CA PHE A 303 0.27 20.25 -17.41
C PHE A 303 -0.49 19.10 -18.10
N THR A 304 -0.80 18.03 -17.36
CA THR A 304 -1.44 16.85 -17.95
C THR A 304 -2.90 17.09 -18.36
N ALA A 305 -3.66 17.89 -17.61
CA ALA A 305 -5.03 18.27 -17.98
C ALA A 305 -5.06 19.10 -19.28
N LYS A 306 -4.05 19.95 -19.49
CA LYS A 306 -3.93 20.85 -20.65
C LYS A 306 -3.32 20.18 -21.88
N HIS A 307 -2.32 19.32 -21.71
CA HIS A 307 -1.51 18.78 -22.80
C HIS A 307 -1.71 17.27 -23.04
N MET A 308 -1.89 16.46 -22.00
CA MET A 308 -1.93 14.99 -22.08
C MET A 308 -3.32 14.43 -21.74
N PRO A 309 -4.41 14.80 -22.47
CA PRO A 309 -5.79 14.59 -22.04
C PRO A 309 -6.23 13.12 -21.97
N ASN A 310 -5.38 12.16 -22.34
CA ASN A 310 -5.60 10.71 -22.26
C ASN A 310 -4.74 9.99 -21.20
N TYR A 311 -3.88 10.72 -20.49
CA TYR A 311 -3.02 10.20 -19.44
C TYR A 311 -3.68 10.35 -18.06
N ASN A 312 -3.48 9.40 -17.15
CA ASN A 312 -3.96 9.49 -15.77
C ASN A 312 -2.81 10.02 -14.89
N SER A 313 -2.98 11.22 -14.35
CA SER A 313 -1.90 11.96 -13.67
C SER A 313 -1.68 11.58 -12.20
N ILE A 314 -2.45 10.62 -11.67
CA ILE A 314 -2.28 10.03 -10.33
C ILE A 314 -3.00 8.68 -10.23
N SER A 315 -2.48 7.81 -9.35
CA SER A 315 -3.16 6.62 -8.85
C SER A 315 -3.14 6.63 -7.32
N ILE A 316 -4.30 6.95 -6.72
CA ILE A 316 -4.48 7.17 -5.29
C ILE A 316 -4.51 5.79 -4.59
N SER A 317 -3.52 5.51 -3.75
CA SER A 317 -2.98 4.15 -3.58
C SER A 317 -3.07 3.56 -2.16
N GLY A 318 -4.20 2.90 -1.87
CA GLY A 318 -4.41 2.10 -0.66
C GLY A 318 -3.55 0.84 -0.55
N TYR A 319 -3.07 0.26 -1.67
CA TYR A 319 -2.23 -0.94 -1.67
C TYR A 319 -1.13 -0.92 -0.60
N HIS A 320 -0.27 0.10 -0.63
CA HIS A 320 0.87 0.24 0.28
C HIS A 320 0.44 0.47 1.75
N ILE A 321 -0.75 1.02 1.96
CA ILE A 321 -1.35 1.26 3.28
C ILE A 321 -1.75 -0.09 3.89
N GLN A 322 -2.36 -0.98 3.10
CA GLN A 322 -2.65 -2.36 3.51
C GLN A 322 -1.38 -3.18 3.75
N GLU A 323 -0.39 -3.12 2.85
CA GLU A 323 0.87 -3.86 2.99
C GLU A 323 1.67 -3.45 4.23
N ALA A 324 1.60 -2.18 4.64
CA ALA A 324 2.16 -1.68 5.90
C ALA A 324 1.39 -2.12 7.16
N GLY A 325 0.23 -2.78 7.00
CA GLY A 325 -0.52 -3.45 8.06
C GLY A 325 -1.87 -2.82 8.42
N ALA A 326 -2.37 -1.87 7.61
CA ALA A 326 -3.72 -1.34 7.80
C ALA A 326 -4.80 -2.40 7.58
N ASN A 327 -5.86 -2.35 8.41
CA ASN A 327 -7.11 -3.05 8.14
C ASN A 327 -7.90 -2.36 6.99
N ALA A 328 -8.92 -3.02 6.46
CA ALA A 328 -9.66 -2.52 5.29
C ALA A 328 -10.37 -1.18 5.53
N ALA A 329 -10.71 -0.85 6.78
CA ALA A 329 -11.35 0.42 7.15
C ALA A 329 -10.34 1.59 7.15
N LEU A 330 -9.12 1.37 7.66
CA LEU A 330 -8.04 2.35 7.63
C LEU A 330 -7.54 2.58 6.20
N GLU A 331 -7.33 1.53 5.42
CA GLU A 331 -6.96 1.64 4.00
C GLU A 331 -8.00 2.46 3.22
N LEU A 332 -9.28 2.08 3.32
CA LEU A 332 -10.35 2.78 2.63
C LEU A 332 -10.49 4.25 3.09
N GLY A 333 -10.42 4.49 4.40
CA GLY A 333 -10.52 5.83 4.98
C GLY A 333 -9.41 6.76 4.51
N PHE A 334 -8.14 6.37 4.70
CA PHE A 334 -6.99 7.21 4.34
C PHE A 334 -6.88 7.42 2.82
N THR A 335 -7.08 6.39 2.00
CA THR A 335 -6.98 6.51 0.53
C THR A 335 -8.06 7.44 -0.05
N ILE A 336 -9.27 7.44 0.52
CA ILE A 336 -10.31 8.40 0.09
C ILE A 336 -9.98 9.81 0.61
N ALA A 337 -9.45 9.97 1.82
CA ALA A 337 -9.01 11.26 2.35
C ALA A 337 -7.87 11.87 1.52
N ASP A 338 -6.88 11.08 1.12
CA ASP A 338 -5.84 11.44 0.16
C ASP A 338 -6.48 11.96 -1.14
N GLY A 339 -7.45 11.23 -1.70
CA GLY A 339 -8.16 11.62 -2.91
C GLY A 339 -8.92 12.95 -2.81
N ILE A 340 -9.51 13.27 -1.65
CA ILE A 340 -10.13 14.57 -1.39
C ILE A 340 -9.08 15.68 -1.31
N GLU A 341 -7.92 15.42 -0.72
CA GLU A 341 -6.79 16.35 -0.64
C GLU A 341 -6.14 16.60 -2.02
N TYR A 342 -6.09 15.57 -2.88
CA TYR A 342 -5.69 15.73 -4.27
C TYR A 342 -6.69 16.53 -5.10
N ILE A 343 -8.01 16.43 -4.85
CA ILE A 343 -8.97 17.35 -5.47
C ILE A 343 -8.74 18.80 -5.01
N ARG A 344 -8.52 19.04 -3.70
CA ARG A 344 -8.14 20.39 -3.20
C ARG A 344 -6.89 20.93 -3.89
N THR A 345 -5.93 20.06 -4.16
CA THR A 345 -4.67 20.39 -4.85
C THR A 345 -4.89 20.78 -6.31
N GLY A 346 -5.70 20.03 -7.06
CA GLY A 346 -6.07 20.39 -8.43
C GLY A 346 -6.87 21.71 -8.52
N LEU A 347 -7.78 21.95 -7.56
CA LEU A 347 -8.49 23.23 -7.44
C LEU A 347 -7.54 24.40 -7.13
N LYS A 348 -6.52 24.17 -6.28
CA LYS A 348 -5.47 25.15 -5.98
C LYS A 348 -4.57 25.45 -7.18
N ALA A 349 -4.37 24.48 -8.07
CA ALA A 349 -3.71 24.64 -9.37
C ALA A 349 -4.59 25.32 -10.44
N GLY A 350 -5.76 25.84 -10.08
CA GLY A 350 -6.64 26.60 -10.98
C GLY A 350 -7.58 25.76 -11.86
N LEU A 351 -7.51 24.42 -11.76
CA LEU A 351 -8.40 23.52 -12.51
C LEU A 351 -9.78 23.43 -11.86
N THR A 352 -10.82 23.18 -12.64
CA THR A 352 -12.11 22.71 -12.10
C THR A 352 -12.08 21.20 -11.87
N VAL A 353 -12.86 20.71 -10.89
CA VAL A 353 -12.99 19.27 -10.61
C VAL A 353 -13.34 18.46 -11.86
N ASP A 354 -14.13 19.02 -12.78
CA ASP A 354 -14.55 18.34 -14.01
C ASP A 354 -13.48 18.24 -15.10
N GLU A 355 -12.33 18.90 -14.96
CA GLU A 355 -11.22 18.81 -15.92
C GLU A 355 -10.26 17.66 -15.58
N PHE A 356 -9.95 17.44 -14.29
CA PHE A 356 -9.00 16.41 -13.87
C PHE A 356 -9.61 15.22 -13.10
N ALA A 357 -10.76 15.35 -12.42
CA ALA A 357 -11.37 14.19 -11.75
C ALA A 357 -11.67 13.01 -12.71
N PRO A 358 -12.08 13.24 -13.98
CA PRO A 358 -12.16 12.17 -14.99
C PRO A 358 -10.83 11.48 -15.34
N ARG A 359 -9.68 11.89 -14.78
CA ARG A 359 -8.35 11.26 -14.90
C ARG A 359 -7.76 10.76 -13.57
N LEU A 360 -8.42 10.97 -12.43
CA LEU A 360 -8.05 10.33 -11.16
C LEU A 360 -8.30 8.82 -11.24
N SER A 361 -7.32 8.02 -10.82
CA SER A 361 -7.43 6.57 -10.66
C SER A 361 -7.11 6.17 -9.21
N PHE A 362 -7.51 4.97 -8.81
CA PHE A 362 -7.26 4.41 -7.48
C PHE A 362 -6.50 3.09 -7.59
N PHE A 363 -5.81 2.68 -6.52
CA PHE A 363 -5.06 1.43 -6.46
C PHE A 363 -5.21 0.76 -5.08
N TRP A 364 -5.99 -0.33 -5.03
CA TRP A 364 -6.28 -1.08 -3.79
C TRP A 364 -5.37 -2.30 -3.64
N GLY A 365 -5.05 -2.64 -2.38
CA GLY A 365 -4.61 -3.99 -2.05
C GLY A 365 -5.80 -4.94 -2.00
N ILE A 366 -5.54 -6.24 -2.03
CA ILE A 366 -6.54 -7.30 -1.89
C ILE A 366 -5.89 -8.47 -1.14
N GLY A 367 -6.20 -8.59 0.15
CA GLY A 367 -5.73 -9.67 1.00
C GLY A 367 -6.74 -10.81 1.17
N MET A 368 -6.37 -11.81 1.97
CA MET A 368 -7.13 -13.05 2.18
C MET A 368 -8.55 -12.90 2.79
N ASN A 369 -8.96 -11.71 3.26
CA ASN A 369 -10.31 -11.49 3.79
C ASN A 369 -11.33 -11.25 2.65
N PHE A 370 -11.58 -12.31 1.87
CA PHE A 370 -12.37 -12.33 0.64
C PHE A 370 -13.66 -11.48 0.68
N TYR A 371 -14.48 -11.61 1.73
CA TYR A 371 -15.74 -10.87 1.86
C TYR A 371 -15.53 -9.38 2.18
N MET A 372 -14.57 -9.05 3.06
CA MET A 372 -14.24 -7.67 3.40
C MET A 372 -13.66 -6.93 2.19
N GLU A 373 -12.88 -7.59 1.33
CA GLU A 373 -12.31 -6.98 0.13
C GLU A 373 -13.36 -6.67 -0.94
N ILE A 374 -14.31 -7.58 -1.15
CA ILE A 374 -15.48 -7.33 -2.00
C ILE A 374 -16.29 -6.14 -1.45
N ALA A 375 -16.51 -6.09 -0.13
CA ALA A 375 -17.15 -4.96 0.54
C ALA A 375 -16.34 -3.65 0.39
N LYS A 376 -15.01 -3.68 0.51
CA LYS A 376 -14.10 -2.52 0.39
C LYS A 376 -14.23 -1.84 -0.96
N LEU A 377 -14.16 -2.62 -2.05
CA LEU A 377 -14.27 -2.10 -3.41
C LEU A 377 -15.68 -1.56 -3.72
N ARG A 378 -16.73 -2.14 -3.12
CA ARG A 378 -18.12 -1.65 -3.24
C ARG A 378 -18.33 -0.35 -2.43
N ALA A 379 -17.90 -0.34 -1.17
CA ALA A 379 -18.03 0.77 -0.24
C ALA A 379 -17.26 2.01 -0.74
N GLY A 380 -16.02 1.83 -1.22
CA GLY A 380 -15.20 2.94 -1.69
C GLY A 380 -15.75 3.65 -2.93
N ARG A 381 -16.50 2.97 -3.79
CA ARG A 381 -17.20 3.64 -4.91
C ARG A 381 -18.31 4.57 -4.41
N ARG A 382 -19.11 4.11 -3.44
CA ARG A 382 -20.15 4.92 -2.78
C ARG A 382 -19.53 6.13 -2.07
N LEU A 383 -18.57 5.86 -1.19
CA LEU A 383 -17.89 6.85 -0.35
C LEU A 383 -17.19 7.93 -1.17
N TRP A 384 -16.52 7.56 -2.26
CA TRP A 384 -15.97 8.52 -3.22
C TRP A 384 -17.06 9.37 -3.88
N ALA A 385 -18.09 8.73 -4.44
CA ALA A 385 -19.14 9.43 -5.18
C ALA A 385 -19.89 10.42 -4.27
N ASP A 386 -20.22 10.02 -3.05
CA ASP A 386 -20.95 10.84 -2.08
C ASP A 386 -20.12 12.01 -1.58
N LEU A 387 -18.85 11.79 -1.23
CA LEU A 387 -17.96 12.87 -0.78
C LEU A 387 -17.63 13.87 -1.90
N VAL A 388 -17.34 13.40 -3.12
CA VAL A 388 -17.07 14.31 -4.25
C VAL A 388 -18.34 15.09 -4.66
N GLN A 389 -19.51 14.44 -4.63
CA GLN A 389 -20.79 15.12 -4.88
C GLN A 389 -21.07 16.20 -3.83
N LYS A 390 -20.87 15.88 -2.54
CA LYS A 390 -21.11 16.76 -1.38
C LYS A 390 -20.15 17.95 -1.34
N HIS A 391 -18.86 17.72 -1.53
CA HIS A 391 -17.82 18.72 -1.27
C HIS A 391 -17.40 19.53 -2.51
N PHE A 392 -17.59 19.00 -3.72
CA PHE A 392 -17.11 19.65 -4.95
C PHE A 392 -18.17 19.86 -6.05
N SER A 393 -19.37 19.26 -5.91
CA SER A 393 -20.53 19.47 -6.81
C SER A 393 -20.19 19.43 -8.33
N PRO A 394 -19.52 18.37 -8.84
CA PRO A 394 -19.16 18.26 -10.24
C PRO A 394 -20.38 18.21 -11.17
N LYS A 395 -20.25 18.75 -12.38
CA LYS A 395 -21.29 18.73 -13.42
C LYS A 395 -21.19 17.46 -14.28
N LYS A 396 -20.00 16.86 -14.43
CA LYS A 396 -19.80 15.63 -15.21
C LYS A 396 -19.95 14.40 -14.32
N LYS A 397 -20.88 13.50 -14.65
CA LYS A 397 -21.08 12.20 -13.95
C LYS A 397 -19.85 11.29 -13.93
N ASN A 398 -18.86 11.51 -14.80
CA ASN A 398 -17.59 10.77 -14.78
C ASN A 398 -16.63 11.22 -13.67
N SER A 399 -16.76 12.45 -13.14
CA SER A 399 -15.96 12.97 -12.03
C SER A 399 -16.26 12.25 -10.71
N LEU A 400 -17.46 11.66 -10.59
CA LEU A 400 -17.93 10.88 -9.43
C LEU A 400 -17.50 9.40 -9.48
N LYS A 401 -16.79 8.95 -10.52
CA LYS A 401 -16.44 7.53 -10.70
C LYS A 401 -15.07 7.20 -10.12
N LEU A 402 -15.05 6.49 -9.00
CA LEU A 402 -13.87 5.75 -8.58
C LEU A 402 -13.61 4.61 -9.58
N ARG A 403 -12.37 4.53 -10.09
CA ARG A 403 -11.91 3.49 -11.01
C ARG A 403 -10.61 2.92 -10.46
N ALA A 404 -10.56 1.61 -10.24
CA ALA A 404 -9.49 0.98 -9.49
C ALA A 404 -8.58 0.08 -10.35
N HIS A 405 -7.28 0.20 -10.14
CA HIS A 405 -6.38 -0.93 -10.18
C HIS A 405 -6.48 -1.70 -8.85
N SER A 406 -6.18 -3.00 -8.89
CA SER A 406 -6.03 -3.83 -7.71
C SER A 406 -4.78 -4.68 -7.85
N GLN A 407 -4.09 -4.94 -6.74
CA GLN A 407 -3.04 -5.95 -6.64
C GLN A 407 -3.33 -6.85 -5.45
N THR A 408 -3.10 -8.16 -5.60
CA THR A 408 -3.16 -9.13 -4.50
C THR A 408 -2.09 -8.80 -3.45
N SER A 409 -2.31 -9.06 -2.16
CA SER A 409 -1.33 -8.70 -1.13
C SER A 409 0.01 -9.42 -1.37
N GLY A 410 1.13 -8.68 -1.27
CA GLY A 410 2.48 -9.26 -1.29
C GLY A 410 2.82 -9.84 0.08
N TRP A 411 2.39 -9.16 1.15
CA TRP A 411 2.55 -9.60 2.53
C TRP A 411 1.77 -10.89 2.86
N SER A 412 0.69 -11.23 2.15
CA SER A 412 -0.03 -12.50 2.38
C SER A 412 0.71 -13.74 1.89
N LEU A 413 1.75 -13.56 1.07
CA LEU A 413 2.56 -14.62 0.49
C LEU A 413 3.59 -15.14 1.52
N THR A 414 3.84 -16.44 1.52
CA THR A 414 4.80 -17.08 2.46
C THR A 414 6.06 -17.56 1.75
N GLU A 415 7.21 -17.46 2.43
CA GLU A 415 8.46 -18.14 2.02
C GLU A 415 8.30 -19.65 2.15
N GLN A 416 7.66 -20.08 3.24
CA GLN A 416 7.38 -21.46 3.60
C GLN A 416 6.23 -22.02 2.76
N ASP A 417 6.40 -23.23 2.20
CA ASP A 417 5.47 -23.89 1.27
C ASP A 417 4.83 -22.90 0.26
N PRO A 418 5.65 -22.34 -0.65
CA PRO A 418 5.24 -21.23 -1.50
C PRO A 418 4.22 -21.63 -2.57
N TYR A 419 3.95 -22.93 -2.78
CA TYR A 419 2.87 -23.35 -3.69
C TYR A 419 1.47 -23.00 -3.14
N ASN A 420 1.32 -22.83 -1.81
CA ASN A 420 0.10 -22.25 -1.23
C ASN A 420 -0.19 -20.83 -1.75
N ASN A 421 0.84 -20.06 -2.14
CA ASN A 421 0.66 -18.70 -2.67
C ASN A 421 -0.18 -18.69 -3.95
N VAL A 422 -0.12 -19.75 -4.77
CA VAL A 422 -0.98 -19.90 -5.96
C VAL A 422 -2.46 -19.92 -5.57
N VAL A 423 -2.81 -20.55 -4.45
CA VAL A 423 -4.18 -20.59 -3.93
C VAL A 423 -4.57 -19.24 -3.31
N ARG A 424 -3.67 -18.63 -2.51
CA ARG A 424 -3.89 -17.30 -1.90
C ARG A 424 -4.20 -16.24 -2.97
N THR A 425 -3.29 -16.07 -3.92
CA THR A 425 -3.43 -15.12 -5.04
C THR A 425 -4.66 -15.42 -5.90
N THR A 426 -5.10 -16.68 -6.01
CA THR A 426 -6.36 -17.00 -6.72
C THR A 426 -7.60 -16.51 -5.96
N ILE A 427 -7.65 -16.70 -4.63
CA ILE A 427 -8.74 -16.20 -3.78
C ILE A 427 -8.78 -14.67 -3.78
N GLU A 428 -7.62 -14.03 -3.67
CA GLU A 428 -7.46 -12.58 -3.72
C GLU A 428 -7.85 -12.02 -5.11
N ALA A 429 -7.43 -12.66 -6.20
CA ALA A 429 -7.85 -12.31 -7.56
C ALA A 429 -9.38 -12.41 -7.72
N MET A 430 -10.00 -13.47 -7.20
CA MET A 430 -11.46 -13.60 -7.21
C MET A 430 -12.14 -12.47 -6.44
N ALA A 431 -11.66 -12.09 -5.26
CA ALA A 431 -12.18 -10.97 -4.49
C ALA A 431 -12.07 -9.63 -5.26
N ALA A 432 -10.93 -9.37 -5.90
CA ALA A 432 -10.71 -8.18 -6.72
C ALA A 432 -11.67 -8.09 -7.92
N VAL A 433 -11.86 -9.22 -8.60
CA VAL A 433 -12.77 -9.35 -9.75
C VAL A 433 -14.21 -9.15 -9.30
N LEU A 434 -14.67 -9.90 -8.29
CA LEU A 434 -16.05 -9.87 -7.80
C LEU A 434 -16.40 -8.55 -7.11
N GLY A 435 -15.43 -7.88 -6.48
CA GLY A 435 -15.52 -6.51 -6.00
C GLY A 435 -15.59 -5.45 -7.12
N GLY A 436 -15.31 -5.80 -8.38
CA GLY A 436 -15.51 -4.91 -9.53
C GLY A 436 -14.33 -3.99 -9.87
N THR A 437 -13.09 -4.48 -9.82
CA THR A 437 -11.89 -3.74 -10.27
C THR A 437 -11.87 -3.44 -11.79
N GLN A 438 -10.99 -2.56 -12.26
CA GLN A 438 -10.84 -2.23 -13.69
C GLN A 438 -9.55 -2.79 -14.31
N SER A 439 -8.53 -3.05 -13.48
CA SER A 439 -7.32 -3.74 -13.90
C SER A 439 -6.68 -4.45 -12.71
N LEU A 440 -6.11 -5.63 -12.93
CA LEU A 440 -5.62 -6.48 -11.85
C LEU A 440 -4.15 -6.88 -12.09
N HIS A 441 -3.36 -6.79 -11.02
CA HIS A 441 -2.09 -7.46 -10.86
C HIS A 441 -2.29 -8.64 -9.89
N THR A 442 -1.85 -9.81 -10.31
CA THR A 442 -1.77 -11.02 -9.47
C THR A 442 -0.32 -11.32 -9.24
N ASN A 443 0.08 -11.46 -7.98
CA ASN A 443 1.47 -11.74 -7.62
C ASN A 443 1.89 -13.16 -8.03
N SER A 444 3.20 -13.38 -8.03
CA SER A 444 3.85 -14.64 -8.34
C SER A 444 4.21 -15.40 -7.06
N LEU A 445 4.20 -16.73 -7.11
CA LEU A 445 4.35 -17.58 -5.92
C LEU A 445 5.68 -17.41 -5.17
N ASP A 446 6.69 -16.84 -5.82
CA ASP A 446 8.06 -16.60 -5.36
C ASP A 446 8.29 -15.15 -4.84
N GLU A 447 7.30 -14.26 -4.90
CA GLU A 447 7.45 -12.82 -4.52
C GLU A 447 7.67 -12.58 -3.01
N ALA A 448 7.44 -13.57 -2.15
CA ALA A 448 7.84 -13.52 -0.74
C ALA A 448 9.37 -13.65 -0.54
N ILE A 449 10.12 -14.01 -1.58
CA ILE A 449 11.54 -14.42 -1.51
C ILE A 449 12.40 -13.65 -2.53
N ALA A 450 11.88 -13.40 -3.74
CA ALA A 450 12.67 -12.89 -4.87
C ALA A 450 11.78 -12.20 -5.94
N LEU A 451 12.41 -11.58 -6.94
CA LEU A 451 11.70 -11.17 -8.15
C LEU A 451 11.17 -12.39 -8.94
N PRO A 452 10.01 -12.28 -9.62
CA PRO A 452 9.36 -13.40 -10.30
C PRO A 452 10.20 -14.14 -11.32
N SER A 453 10.18 -15.47 -11.23
CA SER A 453 10.67 -16.32 -12.31
C SER A 453 9.75 -16.30 -13.55
N LYS A 454 10.28 -16.64 -14.73
CA LYS A 454 9.47 -16.83 -15.96
C LYS A 454 8.40 -17.92 -15.80
N PHE A 455 8.58 -18.84 -14.85
CA PHE A 455 7.63 -19.90 -14.51
C PHE A 455 6.47 -19.36 -13.67
N SER A 456 6.76 -18.64 -12.58
CA SER A 456 5.75 -18.11 -11.66
C SER A 456 4.96 -16.95 -12.27
N SER A 457 5.62 -16.04 -13.00
CA SER A 457 4.98 -14.97 -13.79
C SER A 457 3.90 -15.50 -14.75
N ARG A 458 4.13 -16.68 -15.33
CA ARG A 458 3.17 -17.36 -16.21
C ARG A 458 1.98 -17.91 -15.41
N ILE A 459 2.20 -18.48 -14.23
CA ILE A 459 1.13 -18.96 -13.34
C ILE A 459 0.26 -17.78 -12.92
N ALA A 460 0.87 -16.71 -12.40
CA ALA A 460 0.21 -15.49 -11.98
C ALA A 460 -0.70 -14.91 -13.08
N ARG A 461 -0.15 -14.67 -14.29
CA ARG A 461 -0.96 -14.20 -15.43
C ARG A 461 -2.08 -15.19 -15.80
N ASN A 462 -1.80 -16.49 -15.77
CA ASN A 462 -2.80 -17.51 -16.12
C ASN A 462 -3.95 -17.60 -15.10
N THR A 463 -3.73 -17.30 -13.81
CA THR A 463 -4.81 -17.17 -12.81
C THR A 463 -5.88 -16.19 -13.29
N GLN A 464 -5.47 -15.02 -13.82
CA GLN A 464 -6.42 -14.05 -14.36
C GLN A 464 -7.10 -14.55 -15.65
N ILE A 465 -6.38 -15.23 -16.55
CA ILE A 465 -6.95 -15.75 -17.80
C ILE A 465 -8.02 -16.82 -17.52
N ILE A 466 -7.76 -17.74 -16.58
CA ILE A 466 -8.73 -18.75 -16.15
C ILE A 466 -9.98 -18.09 -15.54
N LEU A 467 -9.80 -17.02 -14.74
CA LEU A 467 -10.93 -16.25 -14.20
C LEU A 467 -11.73 -15.47 -15.27
N GLN A 468 -11.13 -15.14 -16.43
CA GLN A 468 -11.80 -14.49 -17.56
C GLN A 468 -12.54 -15.50 -18.45
N GLU A 469 -11.84 -16.53 -18.92
CA GLU A 469 -12.31 -17.40 -20.02
C GLU A 469 -13.03 -18.66 -19.52
N GLU A 470 -12.60 -19.25 -18.39
CA GLU A 470 -13.07 -20.57 -17.92
C GLU A 470 -14.05 -20.46 -16.74
N ALA A 471 -13.77 -19.59 -15.76
CA ALA A 471 -14.55 -19.48 -14.52
C ALA A 471 -15.96 -18.87 -14.71
N ASN A 472 -16.27 -18.34 -15.90
CA ASN A 472 -17.55 -17.70 -16.26
C ASN A 472 -17.95 -16.44 -15.44
N ILE A 473 -17.17 -16.06 -14.41
CA ILE A 473 -17.40 -14.90 -13.53
C ILE A 473 -17.72 -13.59 -14.29
N PRO A 474 -17.08 -13.25 -15.44
CA PRO A 474 -17.41 -12.03 -16.19
C PRO A 474 -18.86 -11.89 -16.68
N LYS A 475 -19.64 -12.97 -16.70
CA LYS A 475 -20.98 -13.01 -17.34
C LYS A 475 -22.10 -12.32 -16.54
N VAL A 476 -21.85 -11.92 -15.29
CA VAL A 476 -22.82 -11.16 -14.45
C VAL A 476 -22.13 -9.96 -13.79
N ALA A 477 -22.77 -8.79 -13.83
CA ALA A 477 -22.26 -7.58 -13.19
C ALA A 477 -22.69 -7.50 -11.71
N ASP A 478 -21.72 -7.35 -10.80
CA ASP A 478 -21.90 -7.34 -9.34
C ASP A 478 -22.83 -8.47 -8.84
N PRO A 479 -22.40 -9.74 -8.96
CA PRO A 479 -23.23 -10.92 -8.67
C PRO A 479 -23.54 -11.11 -7.18
N PHE A 480 -22.87 -10.39 -6.28
CA PHE A 480 -23.15 -10.41 -4.84
C PHE A 480 -24.27 -9.46 -4.41
N ALA A 481 -24.84 -8.66 -5.32
CA ALA A 481 -25.86 -7.69 -4.92
C ALA A 481 -27.13 -8.34 -4.38
N GLY A 482 -27.66 -7.79 -3.29
CA GLY A 482 -28.76 -8.40 -2.55
C GLY A 482 -28.36 -9.62 -1.70
N SER A 483 -27.09 -10.04 -1.71
CA SER A 483 -26.56 -10.94 -0.68
C SER A 483 -26.59 -10.21 0.66
N TYR A 484 -27.38 -10.73 1.60
CA TYR A 484 -27.67 -10.04 2.87
C TYR A 484 -26.38 -9.61 3.58
N MET A 485 -25.43 -10.53 3.72
CA MET A 485 -24.14 -10.26 4.38
C MET A 485 -23.29 -9.24 3.62
N ILE A 486 -23.14 -9.35 2.29
CA ILE A 486 -22.26 -8.45 1.53
C ILE A 486 -22.79 -7.02 1.51
N GLU A 487 -24.11 -6.83 1.41
CA GLU A 487 -24.70 -5.48 1.42
C GLU A 487 -24.55 -4.83 2.81
N SER A 488 -24.84 -5.55 3.89
CA SER A 488 -24.66 -5.05 5.27
C SER A 488 -23.18 -4.83 5.61
N LEU A 489 -22.26 -5.70 5.17
CA LEU A 489 -20.81 -5.53 5.35
C LEU A 489 -20.27 -4.35 4.55
N THR A 490 -20.77 -4.12 3.32
CA THR A 490 -20.46 -2.93 2.51
C THR A 490 -20.86 -1.65 3.26
N GLN A 491 -22.03 -1.65 3.91
CA GLN A 491 -22.49 -0.50 4.69
C GLN A 491 -21.70 -0.31 5.99
N ALA A 492 -21.43 -1.37 6.75
CA ALA A 492 -20.63 -1.29 7.97
C ALA A 492 -19.21 -0.77 7.70
N LEU A 493 -18.57 -1.24 6.62
CA LEU A 493 -17.24 -0.77 6.21
C LEU A 493 -17.25 0.67 5.67
N TYR A 494 -18.31 1.08 4.96
CA TYR A 494 -18.54 2.48 4.59
C TYR A 494 -18.59 3.38 5.84
N GLU A 495 -19.34 2.99 6.87
CA GLU A 495 -19.48 3.76 8.12
C GLU A 495 -18.16 3.84 8.90
N LYS A 496 -17.41 2.73 9.00
CA LYS A 496 -16.07 2.71 9.61
C LYS A 496 -15.08 3.63 8.89
N ALA A 497 -14.99 3.54 7.56
CA ALA A 497 -14.08 4.37 6.76
C ALA A 497 -14.49 5.85 6.76
N LEU A 498 -15.79 6.17 6.77
CA LEU A 498 -16.28 7.54 6.95
C LEU A 498 -15.88 8.10 8.32
N GLY A 499 -15.83 7.28 9.37
CA GLY A 499 -15.26 7.66 10.68
C GLY A 499 -13.81 8.12 10.56
N VAL A 500 -12.95 7.30 9.94
CA VAL A 500 -11.53 7.63 9.70
C VAL A 500 -11.37 8.92 8.89
N ILE A 501 -12.21 9.14 7.87
CA ILE A 501 -12.19 10.38 7.07
C ILE A 501 -12.59 11.59 7.91
N ASN A 502 -13.60 11.47 8.79
CA ASN A 502 -14.00 12.57 9.66
C ASN A 502 -12.87 12.97 10.63
N GLU A 503 -12.14 12.00 11.21
CA GLU A 503 -10.95 12.29 12.05
C GLU A 503 -9.88 13.09 11.29
N VAL A 504 -9.62 12.74 10.02
CA VAL A 504 -8.67 13.46 9.14
C VAL A 504 -9.17 14.87 8.80
N GLU A 505 -10.47 15.04 8.59
CA GLU A 505 -11.09 16.34 8.30
C GLU A 505 -11.14 17.24 9.55
N GLU A 506 -11.29 16.67 10.75
CA GLU A 506 -11.19 17.39 12.04
C GLU A 506 -9.77 17.90 12.33
N LEU A 507 -8.74 17.12 11.94
CA LEU A 507 -7.35 17.60 11.89
C LEU A 507 -7.11 18.66 10.78
N GLY A 508 -8.11 18.90 9.93
CA GLY A 508 -8.12 19.96 8.93
C GLY A 508 -7.50 19.59 7.59
N GLY A 509 -7.60 18.31 7.19
CA GLY A 509 -7.18 17.78 5.89
C GLY A 509 -5.98 16.83 5.99
N MET A 510 -5.83 15.93 5.01
CA MET A 510 -4.88 14.82 5.08
C MET A 510 -3.42 15.29 5.19
N THR A 511 -3.06 16.37 4.49
CA THR A 511 -1.77 17.06 4.62
C THR A 511 -1.40 17.38 6.08
N LYS A 512 -2.37 17.72 6.93
CA LYS A 512 -2.14 18.03 8.35
C LYS A 512 -2.13 16.77 9.23
N ALA A 513 -2.96 15.78 8.91
CA ALA A 513 -2.95 14.49 9.61
C ALA A 513 -1.60 13.77 9.48
N LEU A 514 -0.91 13.92 8.33
CA LEU A 514 0.48 13.47 8.17
C LEU A 514 1.44 14.16 9.14
N ILE A 515 1.32 15.47 9.34
CA ILE A 515 2.20 16.26 10.22
C ILE A 515 2.03 15.87 11.69
N THR A 516 0.85 15.41 12.11
CA THR A 516 0.65 14.87 13.47
C THR A 516 1.07 13.40 13.61
N GLY A 517 1.45 12.73 12.52
CA GLY A 517 1.81 11.31 12.50
C GLY A 517 0.63 10.35 12.69
N MET A 518 -0.61 10.84 12.83
CA MET A 518 -1.77 10.02 13.21
C MET A 518 -2.02 8.83 12.26
N PRO A 519 -2.02 8.99 10.92
CA PRO A 519 -2.24 7.86 10.02
C PRO A 519 -1.19 6.77 10.19
N LYS A 520 0.10 7.14 10.24
CA LYS A 520 1.22 6.19 10.40
C LYS A 520 1.11 5.41 11.71
N LEU A 521 0.78 6.09 12.81
CA LEU A 521 0.57 5.45 14.12
C LEU A 521 -0.61 4.46 14.12
N ARG A 522 -1.76 4.80 13.51
CA ARG A 522 -2.91 3.88 13.41
C ARG A 522 -2.62 2.66 12.54
N ILE A 523 -1.82 2.83 11.47
CA ILE A 523 -1.36 1.74 10.61
C ILE A 523 -0.37 0.83 11.37
N GLN A 524 0.59 1.40 12.10
CA GLN A 524 1.51 0.66 12.96
C GLN A 524 0.79 -0.11 14.08
N GLU A 525 -0.26 0.48 14.70
CA GLU A 525 -1.05 -0.21 15.73
C GLU A 525 -1.80 -1.42 15.15
N SER A 526 -2.44 -1.25 13.98
CA SER A 526 -3.08 -2.33 13.23
C SER A 526 -2.09 -3.44 12.86
N ALA A 527 -0.87 -3.08 12.44
CA ALA A 527 0.20 -4.03 12.14
C ALA A 527 0.67 -4.81 13.38
N ALA A 528 0.86 -4.12 14.52
CA ALA A 528 1.31 -4.72 15.78
C ALA A 528 0.28 -5.69 16.37
N ARG A 529 -1.00 -5.31 16.35
CA ARG A 529 -2.12 -6.19 16.72
C ARG A 529 -2.15 -7.44 15.85
N ARG A 530 -2.07 -7.28 14.53
CA ARG A 530 -2.11 -8.43 13.62
C ARG A 530 -0.92 -9.38 13.83
N GLN A 531 0.28 -8.86 14.04
CA GLN A 531 1.45 -9.70 14.36
C GLN A 531 1.23 -10.46 15.68
N ALA A 532 0.71 -9.81 16.72
CA ALA A 532 0.37 -10.48 17.98
C ALA A 532 -0.67 -11.60 17.80
N GLN A 533 -1.65 -11.44 16.90
CA GLN A 533 -2.60 -12.51 16.57
C GLN A 533 -1.93 -13.68 15.82
N ILE A 534 -0.97 -13.42 14.94
CA ILE A 534 -0.20 -14.46 14.22
C ILE A 534 0.73 -15.21 15.17
N ASP A 535 1.51 -14.49 15.98
CA ASP A 535 2.52 -15.05 16.90
C ASP A 535 1.89 -15.81 18.08
N SER A 536 0.64 -15.49 18.44
CA SER A 536 -0.15 -16.25 19.42
C SER A 536 -1.04 -17.34 18.79
N GLY A 537 -1.00 -17.52 17.46
CA GLY A 537 -1.76 -18.54 16.73
C GLY A 537 -3.26 -18.27 16.60
N LYS A 538 -3.73 -17.07 16.97
CA LYS A 538 -5.13 -16.62 16.81
C LYS A 538 -5.47 -16.42 15.32
N GLU A 539 -4.57 -15.78 14.56
CA GLU A 539 -4.59 -15.79 13.10
C GLU A 539 -3.76 -16.99 12.60
N THR A 540 -4.37 -17.87 11.81
CA THR A 540 -3.68 -19.05 11.24
C THR A 540 -3.08 -18.72 9.88
N ILE A 541 -1.76 -18.91 9.73
CA ILE A 541 -1.05 -18.89 8.45
C ILE A 541 -0.53 -20.30 8.16
N VAL A 542 -1.20 -20.97 7.22
CA VAL A 542 -0.86 -22.32 6.75
C VAL A 542 0.58 -22.36 6.21
N GLY A 543 1.35 -23.34 6.67
CA GLY A 543 2.77 -23.52 6.35
C GLY A 543 3.73 -22.74 7.28
N VAL A 544 3.25 -21.75 8.04
CA VAL A 544 4.08 -20.85 8.86
C VAL A 544 3.90 -21.09 10.36
N ASN A 545 2.70 -20.82 10.91
CA ASN A 545 2.41 -21.06 12.34
C ASN A 545 1.55 -22.31 12.58
N LYS A 546 0.98 -22.90 11.52
CA LYS A 546 0.14 -24.11 11.59
C LYS A 546 0.28 -24.93 10.32
N TYR A 547 0.20 -26.26 10.44
CA TYR A 547 0.45 -27.20 9.35
C TYR A 547 1.83 -27.00 8.69
N VAL A 548 2.83 -26.68 9.52
CA VAL A 548 4.21 -26.42 9.09
C VAL A 548 4.82 -27.68 8.48
N PHE A 549 5.16 -27.63 7.20
CA PHE A 549 5.85 -28.73 6.51
C PHE A 549 7.31 -28.81 6.96
N LYS A 550 7.84 -30.04 7.04
CA LYS A 550 9.19 -30.33 7.54
C LYS A 550 9.81 -31.48 6.75
N ASP A 551 10.24 -31.20 5.52
CA ASP A 551 11.11 -32.08 4.74
C ASP A 551 12.43 -31.36 4.44
N GLU A 552 13.54 -31.96 4.88
CA GLU A 552 14.89 -31.44 4.65
C GLU A 552 15.33 -31.58 3.17
N ASN A 553 14.58 -32.36 2.38
CA ASN A 553 14.80 -32.59 0.95
C ASN A 553 13.93 -31.68 0.06
N GLU A 554 13.16 -30.74 0.64
CA GLU A 554 12.31 -29.85 -0.15
C GLU A 554 13.13 -29.01 -1.13
N LYS A 555 12.76 -29.08 -2.42
CA LYS A 555 13.45 -28.34 -3.48
C LYS A 555 13.12 -26.86 -3.37
N GLN A 556 14.03 -26.10 -2.77
CA GLN A 556 13.98 -24.64 -2.74
C GLN A 556 13.68 -24.07 -4.13
N VAL A 557 12.77 -23.10 -4.19
CA VAL A 557 12.43 -22.39 -5.43
C VAL A 557 13.66 -21.64 -5.93
N GLN A 558 13.90 -21.65 -7.24
CA GLN A 558 15.03 -20.95 -7.84
C GLN A 558 14.86 -19.42 -7.75
N VAL A 559 15.47 -18.85 -6.71
CA VAL A 559 15.58 -17.40 -6.48
C VAL A 559 16.38 -16.76 -7.62
N LEU A 560 15.83 -15.70 -8.22
CA LEU A 560 16.58 -14.85 -9.15
C LEU A 560 17.63 -14.04 -8.36
N SER A 561 18.91 -14.30 -8.62
CA SER A 561 20.02 -13.54 -8.03
C SER A 561 20.43 -12.40 -8.96
N ILE A 562 20.51 -11.17 -8.43
CA ILE A 562 20.86 -9.96 -9.15
C ILE A 562 22.33 -9.63 -8.88
N ASP A 563 23.12 -9.46 -9.94
CA ASP A 563 24.51 -8.98 -9.84
C ASP A 563 24.54 -7.45 -9.92
N ASN A 564 24.26 -6.80 -8.78
CA ASN A 564 24.30 -5.35 -8.62
C ASN A 564 25.57 -4.73 -9.22
N THR A 565 26.74 -5.34 -8.97
CA THR A 565 28.05 -4.83 -9.42
C THR A 565 28.11 -4.64 -10.93
N LYS A 566 27.51 -5.56 -11.71
CA LYS A 566 27.44 -5.43 -13.18
C LYS A 566 26.48 -4.32 -13.62
N VAL A 567 25.32 -4.19 -12.98
CA VAL A 567 24.33 -3.15 -13.32
C VAL A 567 24.89 -1.77 -12.99
N LEU A 568 25.44 -1.60 -11.79
CA LEU A 568 26.10 -0.38 -11.33
C LEU A 568 27.24 0.05 -12.28
N ALA A 569 28.12 -0.87 -12.66
CA ALA A 569 29.20 -0.57 -13.61
C ALA A 569 28.67 -0.11 -14.99
N SER A 570 27.63 -0.76 -15.51
CA SER A 570 27.02 -0.38 -16.79
C SER A 570 26.33 0.98 -16.74
N GLN A 571 25.61 1.30 -15.66
CA GLN A 571 24.99 2.61 -15.50
C GLN A 571 26.03 3.73 -15.32
N ILE A 572 27.13 3.49 -14.60
CA ILE A 572 28.25 4.46 -14.50
C ILE A 572 28.90 4.72 -15.87
N GLU A 573 29.06 3.70 -16.72
CA GLU A 573 29.56 3.86 -18.10
C GLU A 573 28.59 4.67 -18.98
N LYS A 574 27.28 4.36 -18.92
CA LYS A 574 26.22 5.14 -19.60
C LYS A 574 26.22 6.60 -19.14
N LEU A 575 26.25 6.86 -17.83
CA LEU A 575 26.34 8.18 -17.22
C LEU A 575 27.58 8.96 -17.68
N THR A 576 28.74 8.31 -17.73
CA THR A 576 30.00 8.92 -18.19
C THR A 576 29.92 9.32 -19.66
N THR A 577 29.37 8.44 -20.50
CA THR A 577 29.15 8.70 -21.93
C THR A 577 28.13 9.84 -22.14
N LEU A 578 27.04 9.85 -21.39
CA LEU A 578 26.01 10.89 -21.44
C LEU A 578 26.56 12.27 -21.02
N LYS A 579 27.19 12.34 -19.84
CA LYS A 579 27.73 13.58 -19.26
C LYS A 579 28.86 14.18 -20.13
N SER A 580 29.60 13.35 -20.89
CA SER A 580 30.65 13.80 -21.82
C SER A 580 30.18 14.16 -23.25
N SER A 581 29.03 13.65 -23.70
CA SER A 581 28.54 13.86 -25.08
C SER A 581 27.41 14.89 -25.23
N ARG A 582 26.71 15.21 -24.14
CA ARG A 582 25.65 16.24 -24.13
C ARG A 582 26.19 17.67 -24.26
N ASN A 583 25.32 18.61 -24.64
CA ASN A 583 25.61 20.03 -24.53
C ASN A 583 25.51 20.49 -23.06
N ALA A 584 26.65 20.59 -22.37
CA ALA A 584 26.71 20.97 -20.96
C ALA A 584 26.05 22.33 -20.66
N ALA A 585 26.24 23.34 -21.50
CA ALA A 585 25.67 24.68 -21.28
C ALA A 585 24.13 24.67 -21.33
N LEU A 586 23.52 23.89 -22.24
CA LEU A 586 22.07 23.74 -22.32
C LEU A 586 21.50 22.89 -21.17
N ALA A 587 22.28 21.96 -20.62
CA ALA A 587 21.92 21.22 -19.42
C ALA A 587 21.93 22.14 -18.18
N GLU A 588 23.02 22.89 -17.98
CA GLU A 588 23.15 23.89 -16.91
C GLU A 588 22.04 24.96 -16.96
N GLU A 589 21.73 25.50 -18.16
CA GLU A 589 20.64 26.46 -18.34
C GLU A 589 19.27 25.86 -17.96
N SER A 590 18.98 24.62 -18.39
CA SER A 590 17.71 23.96 -18.02
C SER A 590 17.61 23.68 -16.51
N LEU A 591 18.70 23.27 -15.86
CA LEU A 591 18.72 23.06 -14.39
C LEU A 591 18.56 24.39 -13.63
N ALA A 592 19.19 25.47 -14.09
CA ALA A 592 19.02 26.81 -13.53
C ALA A 592 17.58 27.33 -13.70
N ARG A 593 16.94 27.07 -14.85
CA ARG A 593 15.52 27.39 -15.09
C ARG A 593 14.59 26.59 -14.16
N LEU A 594 14.87 25.30 -13.93
CA LEU A 594 14.11 24.47 -12.99
C LEU A 594 14.26 24.94 -11.53
N GLU A 595 15.48 25.28 -11.11
CA GLU A 595 15.74 25.85 -9.78
C GLU A 595 15.01 27.20 -9.60
N GLN A 596 15.05 28.08 -10.62
CA GLN A 596 14.33 29.36 -10.59
C GLN A 596 12.81 29.17 -10.56
N ALA A 597 12.27 28.21 -11.32
CA ALA A 597 10.85 27.85 -11.31
C ALA A 597 10.41 27.35 -9.92
N ALA A 598 11.24 26.55 -9.25
CA ALA A 598 11.02 26.14 -7.87
C ALA A 598 10.99 27.35 -6.92
N ARG A 599 11.87 28.34 -7.10
CA ARG A 599 11.95 29.56 -6.27
C ARG A 599 10.78 30.52 -6.45
N ASP A 600 10.31 30.78 -7.68
CA ASP A 600 9.34 31.87 -7.95
C ASP A 600 7.93 31.45 -8.40
N GLY A 601 7.73 30.18 -8.77
CA GLY A 601 6.40 29.65 -9.14
C GLY A 601 5.83 30.15 -10.47
N LYS A 602 6.62 30.82 -11.32
CA LYS A 602 6.13 31.37 -12.61
C LYS A 602 6.11 30.34 -13.75
N THR A 603 6.92 29.29 -13.64
CA THR A 603 7.03 28.22 -14.63
C THR A 603 6.61 26.91 -14.00
N ASN A 604 5.76 26.15 -14.72
CA ASN A 604 5.34 24.81 -14.32
C ASN A 604 6.55 23.86 -14.24
N LEU A 605 6.69 23.15 -13.12
CA LEU A 605 7.85 22.30 -12.84
C LEU A 605 7.98 21.10 -13.80
N LEU A 606 6.88 20.56 -14.33
CA LEU A 606 6.94 19.47 -15.31
C LEU A 606 7.42 19.96 -16.67
N GLN A 607 7.00 21.15 -17.12
CA GLN A 607 7.54 21.76 -18.34
C GLN A 607 9.07 21.97 -18.22
N ALA A 608 9.54 22.55 -17.11
CA ALA A 608 10.97 22.76 -16.89
C ALA A 608 11.76 21.44 -16.78
N ALA A 609 11.16 20.38 -16.20
CA ALA A 609 11.78 19.05 -16.16
C ALA A 609 11.83 18.37 -17.54
N VAL A 610 10.80 18.54 -18.39
CA VAL A 610 10.79 18.09 -19.80
C VAL A 610 11.93 18.75 -20.59
N ASP A 611 12.13 20.06 -20.41
CA ASP A 611 13.20 20.80 -21.09
C ASP A 611 14.61 20.47 -20.54
N ALA A 612 14.71 19.97 -19.31
CA ALA A 612 15.94 19.41 -18.76
C ALA A 612 16.22 17.99 -19.29
N ALA A 613 15.22 17.10 -19.30
CA ALA A 613 15.35 15.75 -19.83
C ALA A 613 15.72 15.75 -21.34
N ARG A 614 15.12 16.65 -22.13
CA ARG A 614 15.46 16.82 -23.56
C ARG A 614 16.91 17.25 -23.79
N ASN A 615 17.46 18.05 -22.86
CA ASN A 615 18.87 18.47 -22.83
C ASN A 615 19.82 17.49 -22.12
N ARG A 616 19.36 16.25 -21.84
CA ARG A 616 20.15 15.17 -21.22
C ARG A 616 20.66 15.51 -19.82
N CYS A 617 19.86 16.23 -19.03
CA CYS A 617 20.00 16.26 -17.58
C CYS A 617 19.55 14.91 -16.98
N THR A 618 20.19 14.49 -15.89
CA THR A 618 19.91 13.20 -15.23
C THR A 618 18.80 13.29 -14.17
N VAL A 619 18.35 12.13 -13.67
CA VAL A 619 17.36 12.03 -12.58
C VAL A 619 17.86 12.73 -11.32
N GLY A 620 19.12 12.49 -10.94
CA GLY A 620 19.80 13.10 -9.82
C GLY A 620 19.98 14.61 -10.01
N GLU A 621 20.42 15.08 -11.18
CA GLU A 621 20.57 16.51 -11.46
C GLU A 621 19.25 17.28 -11.39
N ILE A 622 18.18 16.74 -12.01
CA ILE A 622 16.84 17.33 -12.00
C ILE A 622 16.29 17.36 -10.56
N SER A 623 16.47 16.28 -9.79
CA SER A 623 16.02 16.23 -8.39
C SER A 623 16.83 17.16 -7.49
N TYR A 624 18.15 17.26 -7.70
CA TYR A 624 19.03 18.14 -6.92
C TYR A 624 18.77 19.63 -7.19
N ALA A 625 18.43 20.01 -8.43
CA ALA A 625 18.03 21.38 -8.74
C ALA A 625 16.81 21.85 -7.92
N LEU A 626 15.88 20.95 -7.60
CA LEU A 626 14.74 21.20 -6.72
C LEU A 626 15.14 21.14 -5.24
N GLU A 627 16.04 20.22 -4.87
CA GLU A 627 16.55 20.04 -3.50
C GLU A 627 17.24 21.30 -2.95
N LYS A 628 17.94 22.08 -3.79
CA LYS A 628 18.51 23.41 -3.45
C LYS A 628 17.47 24.47 -3.02
N VAL A 629 16.18 24.20 -3.21
CA VAL A 629 15.07 25.10 -2.88
C VAL A 629 14.16 24.49 -1.81
N PHE A 630 13.86 23.20 -1.93
CA PHE A 630 12.90 22.50 -1.09
C PHE A 630 13.53 21.68 0.06
N GLY A 631 14.83 21.36 -0.03
CA GLY A 631 15.51 20.40 0.85
C GLY A 631 15.00 18.96 0.69
N ARG A 632 15.52 18.04 1.51
CA ARG A 632 14.96 16.68 1.68
C ARG A 632 14.17 16.57 2.99
N TYR A 633 13.11 15.76 2.96
CA TYR A 633 12.28 15.47 4.12
C TYR A 633 12.92 14.41 5.02
N ASN A 634 13.06 14.76 6.30
CA ASN A 634 13.44 13.85 7.36
C ASN A 634 12.19 13.49 8.18
N ALA A 635 11.77 12.23 8.14
CA ALA A 635 10.63 11.76 8.93
C ALA A 635 11.02 11.57 10.41
N PRO A 636 10.12 11.89 11.36
CA PRO A 636 10.32 11.54 12.76
C PRO A 636 10.15 10.01 12.97
N SER A 637 11.03 9.40 13.75
CA SER A 637 10.82 8.02 14.24
C SER A 637 9.63 8.02 15.21
N LEU A 638 8.54 7.37 14.81
CA LEU A 638 7.33 7.17 15.61
C LEU A 638 7.13 5.69 15.90
N LEU A 639 6.84 5.36 17.16
CA LEU A 639 6.69 3.98 17.64
C LEU A 639 5.42 3.84 18.47
N VAL A 640 4.70 2.73 18.27
CA VAL A 640 3.52 2.34 19.05
C VAL A 640 3.96 1.49 20.26
N SER A 641 3.25 1.60 21.39
CA SER A 641 3.45 0.73 22.57
C SER A 641 2.10 0.28 23.15
N GLY A 642 2.10 -0.84 23.85
CA GLY A 642 0.97 -1.53 24.45
C GLY A 642 0.18 -2.40 23.48
N ALA A 643 0.19 -2.08 22.18
CA ALA A 643 -0.65 -2.74 21.17
C ALA A 643 -0.30 -4.22 20.99
N TYR A 644 0.99 -4.57 20.93
CA TYR A 644 1.43 -5.96 20.76
C TYR A 644 1.12 -6.79 22.02
N ARG A 645 1.50 -6.29 23.21
CA ARG A 645 1.26 -7.01 24.48
C ARG A 645 -0.23 -7.22 24.76
N THR A 646 -1.04 -6.19 24.57
CA THR A 646 -2.50 -6.25 24.81
C THR A 646 -3.16 -7.29 23.92
N GLU A 647 -2.82 -7.31 22.63
CA GLU A 647 -3.43 -8.23 21.67
C GLU A 647 -2.89 -9.66 21.81
N TYR A 648 -1.64 -9.86 22.24
CA TYR A 648 -1.07 -11.18 22.50
C TYR A 648 -1.67 -11.80 23.79
N LEU A 649 -1.46 -11.14 24.94
CA LEU A 649 -1.77 -11.65 26.28
C LEU A 649 -3.20 -11.34 26.76
N GLY A 650 -3.97 -10.51 26.04
CA GLY A 650 -5.30 -10.05 26.48
C GLY A 650 -5.26 -9.02 27.61
N THR A 651 -4.08 -8.53 27.99
CA THR A 651 -3.88 -7.52 29.05
C THR A 651 -2.68 -6.63 28.73
N ASN A 652 -2.72 -5.38 29.20
CA ASN A 652 -1.57 -4.48 29.16
C ASN A 652 -0.90 -4.27 30.54
N ASP A 653 -1.42 -4.89 31.60
CA ASP A 653 -0.83 -4.88 32.93
C ASP A 653 0.42 -5.80 32.96
N PRO A 654 1.61 -5.28 33.30
CA PRO A 654 2.83 -6.09 33.43
C PRO A 654 2.73 -7.23 34.44
N GLU A 655 2.00 -7.06 35.55
CA GLU A 655 1.91 -8.12 36.58
C GLU A 655 0.99 -9.26 36.15
N ALA A 656 -0.18 -8.95 35.57
CA ALA A 656 -1.02 -9.96 34.93
C ALA A 656 -0.31 -10.64 33.74
N ALA A 657 0.53 -9.91 32.99
CA ALA A 657 1.29 -10.46 31.86
C ALA A 657 2.31 -11.53 32.30
N LYS A 658 2.96 -11.37 33.45
CA LYS A 658 3.91 -12.34 34.03
C LYS A 658 3.23 -13.63 34.50
N GLN A 659 1.97 -13.58 34.91
CA GLN A 659 1.27 -14.73 35.50
C GLN A 659 0.87 -15.80 34.48
N GLN A 660 0.92 -15.50 33.18
CA GLN A 660 0.60 -16.47 32.11
C GLN A 660 1.80 -17.34 31.73
N GLU A 661 1.53 -18.54 31.20
CA GLU A 661 2.56 -19.52 30.77
C GLU A 661 2.89 -19.42 29.27
N THR A 662 3.08 -18.21 28.75
CA THR A 662 3.40 -17.97 27.33
C THR A 662 4.89 -17.66 27.10
N THR A 663 5.39 -17.73 25.85
CA THR A 663 6.75 -17.26 25.54
C THR A 663 6.92 -15.77 25.83
N ALA A 664 5.95 -14.93 25.48
CA ALA A 664 5.96 -13.50 25.81
C ALA A 664 6.11 -13.25 27.33
N SER A 665 5.41 -14.04 28.15
CA SER A 665 5.51 -13.99 29.62
C SER A 665 6.86 -14.49 30.16
N LYS A 666 7.62 -15.29 29.39
CA LYS A 666 9.01 -15.67 29.72
C LYS A 666 9.99 -14.55 29.37
N VAL A 667 9.85 -13.91 28.21
CA VAL A 667 10.68 -12.76 27.81
C VAL A 667 10.62 -11.64 28.85
N ILE A 668 9.41 -11.30 29.31
CA ILE A 668 9.21 -10.27 30.34
C ILE A 668 9.97 -10.61 31.63
N LYS A 669 9.96 -11.88 32.06
CA LYS A 669 10.69 -12.34 33.25
C LYS A 669 12.20 -12.27 33.04
N GLU A 670 12.72 -12.81 31.93
CA GLU A 670 14.16 -12.77 31.66
C GLU A 670 14.70 -11.35 31.44
N ALA A 671 13.89 -10.41 30.93
CA ALA A 671 14.26 -9.00 30.80
C ALA A 671 14.31 -8.28 32.17
N GLU A 672 13.44 -8.65 33.11
CA GLU A 672 13.49 -8.15 34.49
C GLU A 672 14.62 -8.78 35.31
N GLU A 673 14.89 -10.08 35.13
CA GLU A 673 16.07 -10.75 35.69
C GLU A 673 17.37 -10.14 35.16
N PHE A 674 17.43 -9.83 33.86
CA PHE A 674 18.55 -9.13 33.24
C PHE A 674 18.74 -7.72 33.85
N LEU A 675 17.65 -6.94 34.01
CA LEU A 675 17.70 -5.64 34.67
C LEU A 675 18.18 -5.75 36.14
N GLY A 676 17.72 -6.75 36.87
CA GLY A 676 18.14 -7.00 38.26
C GLY A 676 19.59 -7.45 38.38
N GLN A 677 20.12 -8.20 37.40
CA GLN A 677 21.49 -8.72 37.40
C GLN A 677 22.52 -7.69 36.89
N TYR A 678 22.18 -6.91 35.85
CA TYR A 678 23.13 -6.04 35.13
C TYR A 678 22.86 -4.53 35.30
N GLY A 679 21.81 -4.14 36.05
CA GLY A 679 21.51 -2.74 36.38
C GLY A 679 20.92 -1.90 35.23
N ARG A 680 20.80 -2.48 34.02
CA ARG A 680 20.13 -1.90 32.85
C ARG A 680 19.36 -2.97 32.09
N ARG A 681 18.35 -2.57 31.32
CA ARG A 681 17.61 -3.48 30.41
C ARG A 681 18.47 -3.96 29.25
N PRO A 682 18.09 -5.07 28.58
CA PRO A 682 18.64 -5.38 27.27
C PRO A 682 18.27 -4.24 26.30
N ARG A 683 19.28 -3.68 25.63
CA ARG A 683 19.15 -2.50 24.75
C ARG A 683 19.48 -2.84 23.30
N VAL A 684 18.60 -2.49 22.37
CA VAL A 684 18.71 -2.83 20.94
C VAL A 684 18.41 -1.63 20.05
N LEU A 685 19.31 -1.36 19.10
CA LEU A 685 19.10 -0.41 18.00
C LEU A 685 18.64 -1.18 16.76
N ILE A 686 17.47 -0.86 16.21
CA ILE A 686 16.99 -1.41 14.94
C ILE A 686 17.28 -0.40 13.83
N VAL A 687 18.01 -0.81 12.79
CA VAL A 687 18.49 0.09 11.71
C VAL A 687 17.94 -0.26 10.34
N LYS A 688 17.74 0.77 9.52
CA LYS A 688 17.45 0.69 8.08
C LYS A 688 18.61 1.34 7.32
N MET A 689 19.23 0.59 6.41
CA MET A 689 20.42 1.02 5.66
C MET A 689 20.17 1.00 4.15
N GLY A 690 20.88 1.84 3.40
CA GLY A 690 20.63 2.02 1.96
C GLY A 690 19.34 2.81 1.72
N GLN A 691 18.70 2.63 0.57
CA GLN A 691 17.43 3.30 0.26
C GLN A 691 16.18 2.51 0.70
N ASP A 692 16.35 1.42 1.46
CA ASP A 692 15.28 0.51 1.90
C ASP A 692 14.27 1.18 2.86
N GLY A 693 13.15 1.61 2.29
CA GLY A 693 12.03 2.22 3.02
C GLY A 693 11.09 1.26 3.75
N HIS A 694 11.27 -0.06 3.68
CA HIS A 694 10.31 -1.00 4.29
C HIS A 694 10.43 -1.03 5.82
N ASP A 695 9.53 -0.34 6.51
CA ASP A 695 9.60 -0.12 7.96
C ASP A 695 8.65 -0.98 8.81
N ARG A 696 7.65 -1.66 8.21
CA ARG A 696 6.65 -2.46 8.96
C ARG A 696 7.32 -3.48 9.90
N GLY A 697 8.24 -4.28 9.38
CA GLY A 697 8.94 -5.31 10.15
C GLY A 697 9.73 -4.71 11.33
N SER A 698 10.56 -3.71 11.06
CA SER A 698 11.34 -3.02 12.11
C SER A 698 10.46 -2.33 13.15
N ASN A 699 9.35 -1.69 12.74
CA ASN A 699 8.44 -0.99 13.64
C ASN A 699 7.66 -1.95 14.55
N VAL A 700 7.19 -3.08 14.01
CA VAL A 700 6.46 -4.10 14.77
C VAL A 700 7.39 -4.87 15.72
N VAL A 701 8.61 -5.21 15.28
CA VAL A 701 9.64 -5.81 16.18
C VAL A 701 10.05 -4.82 17.26
N ALA A 702 10.27 -3.54 16.93
CA ALA A 702 10.59 -2.51 17.93
C ALA A 702 9.48 -2.36 18.98
N SER A 703 8.22 -2.30 18.53
CA SER A 703 7.04 -2.19 19.39
C SER A 703 6.91 -3.41 20.30
N GLY A 704 7.04 -4.62 19.74
CA GLY A 704 6.98 -5.88 20.49
C GLY A 704 8.11 -6.04 21.50
N TYR A 705 9.37 -5.70 21.16
CA TYR A 705 10.49 -5.78 22.09
C TYR A 705 10.35 -4.77 23.25
N ALA A 706 9.91 -3.53 22.99
CA ALA A 706 9.63 -2.55 24.03
C ALA A 706 8.48 -3.01 24.96
N ASP A 707 7.41 -3.56 24.37
CA ASP A 707 6.27 -4.15 25.09
C ASP A 707 6.67 -5.35 25.97
N LEU A 708 7.74 -6.07 25.61
CA LEU A 708 8.29 -7.22 26.33
C LEU A 708 9.45 -6.87 27.30
N GLY A 709 9.84 -5.60 27.42
CA GLY A 709 10.76 -5.11 28.46
C GLY A 709 12.17 -4.71 28.01
N PHE A 710 12.44 -4.68 26.71
CA PHE A 710 13.70 -4.12 26.16
C PHE A 710 13.65 -2.58 26.15
N ASP A 711 14.82 -1.94 26.20
CA ASP A 711 14.96 -0.56 25.74
C ASP A 711 15.32 -0.58 24.25
N VAL A 712 14.54 0.15 23.44
CA VAL A 712 14.59 0.03 21.97
C VAL A 712 14.82 1.40 21.32
N ASP A 713 15.89 1.49 20.54
CA ASP A 713 16.17 2.63 19.67
C ASP A 713 15.79 2.28 18.22
N VAL A 714 15.17 3.22 17.50
CA VAL A 714 14.80 3.05 16.08
C VAL A 714 15.58 4.05 15.25
N GLY A 715 16.57 3.53 14.50
CA GLY A 715 17.43 4.31 13.62
C GLY A 715 16.62 5.02 12.52
N PRO A 716 17.00 6.25 12.13
CA PRO A 716 16.39 6.94 10.99
C PRO A 716 16.44 6.10 9.70
N LEU A 717 15.51 6.38 8.78
CA LEU A 717 15.60 5.82 7.43
C LEU A 717 16.80 6.42 6.67
N PHE A 718 17.32 5.64 5.71
CA PHE A 718 18.37 6.05 4.76
C PHE A 718 19.77 6.30 5.35
N GLN A 719 20.07 5.69 6.49
CA GLN A 719 21.43 5.70 7.04
C GLN A 719 22.40 4.92 6.14
N THR A 720 23.62 5.44 5.99
CA THR A 720 24.77 4.63 5.59
C THR A 720 25.17 3.68 6.73
N PRO A 721 25.87 2.57 6.44
CA PRO A 721 26.38 1.68 7.50
C PRO A 721 27.28 2.38 8.53
N LYS A 722 27.95 3.47 8.13
CA LYS A 722 28.77 4.32 9.01
C LYS A 722 27.94 5.20 9.96
N GLU A 723 26.84 5.77 9.48
CA GLU A 723 25.90 6.52 10.33
C GLU A 723 25.17 5.59 11.31
N ALA A 724 24.83 4.37 10.87
CA ALA A 724 24.25 3.33 11.73
C ALA A 724 25.25 2.80 12.78
N ALA A 725 26.49 2.51 12.39
CA ALA A 725 27.56 2.09 13.30
C ALA A 725 27.82 3.15 14.39
N ARG A 726 27.89 4.42 13.99
CA ARG A 726 28.07 5.52 14.94
C ARG A 726 26.91 5.63 15.93
N LEU A 727 25.66 5.56 15.43
CA LEU A 727 24.48 5.60 16.30
C LEU A 727 24.46 4.44 17.32
N ALA A 728 24.97 3.26 16.94
CA ALA A 728 25.08 2.12 17.85
C ALA A 728 26.08 2.36 19.00
N ILE A 729 27.26 2.90 18.68
CA ILE A 729 28.30 3.24 19.65
C ILE A 729 27.86 4.40 20.55
N ASP A 730 27.37 5.50 19.95
CA ASP A 730 26.89 6.69 20.67
C ASP A 730 25.67 6.40 21.59
N SER A 731 25.02 5.24 21.44
CA SER A 731 23.87 4.80 22.26
C SER A 731 24.16 3.68 23.28
N ASP A 732 25.36 3.09 23.32
CA ASP A 732 25.70 1.92 24.18
C ASP A 732 24.64 0.80 24.12
N VAL A 733 24.31 0.36 22.91
CA VAL A 733 23.40 -0.78 22.70
C VAL A 733 24.14 -2.10 22.87
N HIS A 734 23.40 -3.15 23.26
CA HIS A 734 23.93 -4.51 23.27
C HIS A 734 23.82 -5.17 21.89
N VAL A 735 22.79 -4.79 21.12
CA VAL A 735 22.42 -5.41 19.84
C VAL A 735 22.16 -4.33 18.79
N VAL A 736 22.62 -4.58 17.55
CA VAL A 736 22.17 -3.86 16.36
C VAL A 736 21.42 -4.81 15.43
N GLY A 737 20.14 -4.55 15.22
CA GLY A 737 19.26 -5.29 14.32
C GLY A 737 19.19 -4.64 12.93
N ALA A 738 19.91 -5.21 11.95
CA ALA A 738 19.88 -4.76 10.58
C ALA A 738 18.66 -5.34 9.84
N SER A 739 17.61 -4.52 9.66
CA SER A 739 16.40 -4.92 8.94
C SER A 739 16.52 -4.63 7.45
N SER A 740 16.71 -5.68 6.63
CA SER A 740 16.93 -5.60 5.19
C SER A 740 15.84 -6.32 4.40
N LEU A 741 15.17 -5.58 3.52
CA LEU A 741 14.12 -6.09 2.62
C LEU A 741 14.38 -5.70 1.15
N ALA A 742 15.39 -4.87 0.87
CA ALA A 742 15.80 -4.46 -0.49
C ALA A 742 17.02 -5.24 -1.04
N ALA A 743 17.29 -6.45 -0.52
CA ALA A 743 18.39 -7.34 -0.94
C ALA A 743 19.84 -6.79 -0.84
N GLY A 744 20.05 -5.60 -0.25
CA GLY A 744 21.37 -5.02 0.02
C GLY A 744 22.15 -5.67 1.18
N HIS A 745 21.63 -6.75 1.79
CA HIS A 745 22.21 -7.40 2.98
C HIS A 745 23.67 -7.84 2.79
N LYS A 746 24.03 -8.31 1.59
CA LYS A 746 25.39 -8.80 1.28
C LYS A 746 26.46 -7.70 1.24
N SER A 747 26.06 -6.44 1.09
CA SER A 747 26.96 -5.29 1.04
C SER A 747 26.92 -4.47 2.34
N LEU A 748 25.71 -4.13 2.79
CA LEU A 748 25.50 -3.15 3.86
C LEU A 748 25.79 -3.72 5.26
N ILE A 749 25.47 -5.00 5.51
CA ILE A 749 25.66 -5.61 6.84
C ILE A 749 27.15 -5.92 7.13
N PRO A 750 27.94 -6.47 6.20
CA PRO A 750 29.40 -6.58 6.39
C PRO A 750 30.07 -5.21 6.55
N GLN A 751 29.60 -4.17 5.86
CA GLN A 751 30.11 -2.81 6.06
C GLN A 751 29.75 -2.27 7.46
N LEU A 752 28.53 -2.48 7.95
CA LEU A 752 28.12 -2.09 9.31
C LEU A 752 29.05 -2.70 10.37
N ILE A 753 29.32 -4.01 10.28
CA ILE A 753 30.22 -4.73 11.19
C ILE A 753 31.65 -4.17 11.13
N LYS A 754 32.12 -3.80 9.93
CA LYS A 754 33.44 -3.16 9.72
C LYS A 754 33.50 -1.75 10.32
N GLU A 755 32.49 -0.92 10.13
CA GLU A 755 32.44 0.45 10.67
C GLU A 755 32.32 0.44 12.20
N ILE A 756 31.58 -0.49 12.80
CA ILE A 756 31.55 -0.70 14.27
C ILE A 756 32.96 -0.99 14.78
N LYS A 757 33.66 -1.98 14.20
CA LYS A 757 35.04 -2.35 14.58
C LYS A 757 36.09 -1.27 14.28
N LEU A 758 35.78 -0.31 13.41
CA LEU A 758 36.64 0.84 13.12
C LEU A 758 36.47 1.97 14.15
N LEU A 759 35.28 2.10 14.74
CA LEU A 759 34.99 3.05 15.82
C LEU A 759 35.41 2.51 17.19
N ASP A 760 35.21 1.21 17.42
CA ASP A 760 35.58 0.49 18.64
C ASP A 760 36.09 -0.93 18.29
N PRO A 761 37.42 -1.16 18.29
CA PRO A 761 37.99 -2.47 17.98
C PRO A 761 37.63 -3.59 18.98
N GLU A 762 37.33 -3.24 20.23
CA GLU A 762 36.99 -4.17 21.31
C GLU A 762 35.46 -4.37 21.43
N SER A 763 34.69 -3.84 20.47
CA SER A 763 33.23 -3.76 20.60
C SER A 763 32.55 -5.11 20.71
N LYS A 764 31.79 -5.27 21.80
CA LYS A 764 30.98 -6.46 22.07
C LYS A 764 29.58 -6.42 21.43
N ILE A 765 29.27 -5.40 20.61
CA ILE A 765 27.95 -5.23 20.00
C ILE A 765 27.59 -6.47 19.14
N VAL A 766 26.45 -7.07 19.47
CA VAL A 766 25.88 -8.22 18.75
C VAL A 766 25.16 -7.70 17.50
N VAL A 767 25.61 -8.09 16.31
CA VAL A 767 24.91 -7.76 15.06
C VAL A 767 24.03 -8.93 14.63
N ILE A 768 22.75 -8.66 14.41
CA ILE A 768 21.74 -9.60 13.90
C ILE A 768 21.09 -9.05 12.64
N ALA A 769 20.68 -9.93 11.74
CA ALA A 769 20.01 -9.57 10.50
C ALA A 769 18.55 -10.04 10.52
N GLY A 770 17.67 -9.38 9.76
CA GLY A 770 16.31 -9.86 9.55
C GLY A 770 15.58 -9.15 8.42
N GLY A 771 14.47 -9.73 7.98
CA GLY A 771 13.76 -9.33 6.76
C GLY A 771 13.90 -10.37 5.64
N VAL A 772 13.82 -9.94 4.38
CA VAL A 772 13.82 -10.85 3.21
C VAL A 772 15.25 -11.17 2.82
N ILE A 773 15.79 -12.23 3.42
CA ILE A 773 17.15 -12.72 3.20
C ILE A 773 17.04 -14.18 2.70
N PRO A 774 17.48 -14.50 1.47
CA PRO A 774 17.48 -15.88 0.98
C PRO A 774 18.37 -16.80 1.82
N ARG A 775 17.89 -18.01 2.15
CA ARG A 775 18.62 -18.97 3.02
C ARG A 775 20.05 -19.29 2.54
N GLN A 776 20.27 -19.29 1.23
CA GLN A 776 21.58 -19.47 0.61
C GLN A 776 22.63 -18.40 0.99
N ASP A 777 22.20 -17.22 1.46
CA ASP A 777 23.08 -16.13 1.91
C ASP A 777 23.37 -16.17 3.42
N TYR A 778 22.72 -17.04 4.20
CA TYR A 778 22.86 -17.07 5.66
C TYR A 778 24.30 -17.34 6.09
N GLN A 779 24.97 -18.33 5.46
CA GLN A 779 26.36 -18.65 5.79
C GLN A 779 27.30 -17.46 5.53
N PHE A 780 27.12 -16.76 4.40
CA PHE A 780 27.90 -15.55 4.09
C PHE A 780 27.73 -14.45 5.15
N LEU A 781 26.52 -14.29 5.71
CA LEU A 781 26.28 -13.34 6.79
C LEU A 781 26.92 -13.79 8.12
N PHE A 782 26.85 -15.08 8.45
CA PHE A 782 27.55 -15.64 9.63
C PHE A 782 29.07 -15.49 9.51
N ASP A 783 29.64 -15.79 8.34
CA ASP A 783 31.08 -15.62 8.04
C ASP A 783 31.51 -14.14 8.14
N ALA A 784 30.62 -13.21 7.79
CA ALA A 784 30.84 -11.77 7.96
C ALA A 784 30.73 -11.28 9.42
N GLY A 785 30.25 -12.12 10.35
CA GLY A 785 30.15 -11.82 11.78
C GLY A 785 28.74 -11.55 12.33
N VAL A 786 27.68 -11.79 11.54
CA VAL A 786 26.30 -11.78 12.04
C VAL A 786 26.09 -12.96 12.99
N LYS A 787 25.36 -12.76 14.10
CA LYS A 787 25.11 -13.80 15.12
C LYS A 787 23.83 -14.61 14.89
N ALA A 788 22.79 -13.99 14.34
CA ALA A 788 21.51 -14.62 14.03
C ALA A 788 20.83 -13.95 12.83
N VAL A 789 20.00 -14.71 12.10
CA VAL A 789 19.19 -14.22 10.98
C VAL A 789 17.72 -14.58 11.20
N TYR A 790 16.86 -13.57 11.39
CA TYR A 790 15.43 -13.72 11.64
C TYR A 790 14.62 -13.42 10.37
N GLY A 791 14.24 -14.47 9.65
CA GLY A 791 13.51 -14.39 8.37
C GLY A 791 11.99 -14.19 8.53
N PRO A 792 11.25 -14.12 7.40
CA PRO A 792 9.79 -14.00 7.39
C PRO A 792 9.11 -15.10 8.22
N GLY A 793 8.16 -14.71 9.08
CA GLY A 793 7.44 -15.65 9.95
C GLY A 793 8.13 -15.99 11.28
N THR A 794 9.27 -15.36 11.62
CA THR A 794 9.87 -15.47 12.96
C THR A 794 8.97 -14.81 14.02
N PRO A 795 8.53 -15.53 15.08
CA PRO A 795 7.75 -14.92 16.16
C PRO A 795 8.60 -14.02 17.04
N ILE A 796 8.06 -12.84 17.39
CA ILE A 796 8.75 -11.82 18.21
C ILE A 796 9.19 -12.34 19.59
N PRO A 797 8.39 -13.14 20.33
CA PRO A 797 8.83 -13.65 21.63
C PRO A 797 9.98 -14.64 21.53
N ASP A 798 10.04 -15.44 20.46
CA ASP A 798 11.08 -16.45 20.26
C ASP A 798 12.42 -15.76 19.91
N SER A 799 12.40 -14.76 19.03
CA SER A 799 13.61 -13.99 18.71
C SER A 799 14.08 -13.12 19.89
N ALA A 800 13.18 -12.64 20.75
CA ALA A 800 13.56 -11.91 21.96
C ALA A 800 14.31 -12.79 22.98
N LEU A 801 13.92 -14.05 23.17
CA LEU A 801 14.67 -15.00 24.01
C LEU A 801 16.04 -15.32 23.43
N ASP A 802 16.14 -15.54 22.11
CA ASP A 802 17.42 -15.81 21.45
C ASP A 802 18.36 -14.59 21.55
N LEU A 803 17.85 -13.36 21.39
CA LEU A 803 18.64 -12.14 21.63
C LEU A 803 19.15 -12.03 23.07
N LEU A 804 18.32 -12.31 24.08
CA LEU A 804 18.74 -12.32 25.48
C LEU A 804 19.92 -13.30 25.70
N LYS A 805 19.87 -14.48 25.06
CA LYS A 805 20.98 -15.44 25.06
C LYS A 805 22.24 -14.87 24.39
N HIS A 806 22.15 -14.33 23.16
CA HIS A 806 23.31 -13.76 22.46
C HIS A 806 23.97 -12.61 23.24
N ILE A 807 23.18 -11.77 23.93
CA ILE A 807 23.72 -10.71 24.80
C ILE A 807 24.46 -11.33 25.99
N LYS A 808 23.83 -12.29 26.70
CA LYS A 808 24.44 -13.00 27.84
C LYS A 808 25.78 -13.64 27.43
N GLU A 809 25.82 -14.33 26.29
CA GLU A 809 27.02 -14.99 25.76
C GLU A 809 28.12 -14.01 25.30
N ASN A 810 27.79 -12.89 24.65
CA ASN A 810 28.81 -12.00 24.08
C ASN A 810 29.33 -10.94 25.09
N TYR A 811 28.49 -10.48 26.01
CA TYR A 811 28.87 -9.48 27.04
C TYR A 811 29.36 -10.12 28.34
N TYR A 812 28.69 -11.17 28.81
CA TYR A 812 28.73 -11.63 30.20
C TYR A 812 29.13 -13.11 30.40
N ALA A 813 29.60 -13.79 29.36
CA ALA A 813 30.34 -15.04 29.53
C ALA A 813 31.63 -14.80 30.33
N ALA A 814 32.00 -15.78 31.16
CA ALA A 814 33.13 -15.75 32.09
C ALA A 814 34.34 -16.54 31.55
#